data_AF-A0A061B0C1-F1
#
_entry.id   AF-A0A061B0C1-F1
#
_cell.length_a   1.000
_cell.length_b   1.000
_cell.length_c   1.000
_cell.angle_alpha   90.00
_cell.angle_beta   90.00
_cell.angle_gamma   90.00
#
_symmetry.space_group_name_H-M   'P 1'
#
loop_
_entity.id
_entity.type
_entity.pdbx_description
1 polymer ?
#
loop_
_entity_poly.entity_id
_entity_poly.type
_entity_poly.pdbx_seq_one_letter_code
_entity_poly.pdbx_strand_id
1 'polypeptide(L)'
;MSTVKKLGKRPVRACTECVRLKSKCDRTYPCSSCIKRGKSALCAPAEESSLPARSTSSPLVDESGSVVGTSSEVRAGARSELALFRKTFESLQSRLSYLETLVGAAAHASDDAEPSSNLGRRQRTADEVDADGRASKRAAVQSPDEFTIEQNVLDSQRETPEFVGPRGLPFFDPQKQDSAMLLPSARNIFRLFPSRSSLAAVGPTKTVSDTLIHHCMVTTGALHPVASVPARTRHLELFWSVDGPAQYERCFAAWLASFFAQLAVGARLATSDVCRTLGMDASMLEELAGHWTDASIASLYYSNFLENRSMLALQAVGYLALSGRTAGNFRSINSLVDHSMIALRQLRLHLDIDAVPAPTVAPATEWETKASREIRKRVCWALCISHWLYSEHPFISPDEVKGAPPSVMDVGSTQRYGDLADFTSVAYLNFLFDVARVVYETRFATELSPPRVSTQRAALDRLQQQAEQDFADSPFLRSFSRVTTSYWILRLLRQPSDPRSPETLETARIMLREVPTLQEHEGHHWMILHQICAAALVICGIASDNATDDASGTPAADARLLDAAEGYFVAASHNSIAQKSLALIQQMRQPLVRPPEPSSIPFVDPTAAFPSASGAAFDPTLDDLLADTAILEYSLPEYGELRNGMSDLDFAWWS
;
A
#
# COMPACT_ATOMS: atom_id res chain seq x y z
N MET A 1 48.07 -16.51 -13.62
CA MET A 1 46.94 -17.14 -14.34
C MET A 1 46.87 -18.61 -13.95
N SER A 2 45.95 -18.97 -13.04
CA SER A 2 45.79 -20.33 -12.50
C SER A 2 44.71 -21.07 -13.28
N THR A 3 45.04 -22.24 -13.85
CA THR A 3 44.14 -23.06 -14.65
C THR A 3 43.33 -24.02 -13.77
N VAL A 4 42.02 -23.82 -13.76
CA VAL A 4 41.05 -24.67 -13.05
C VAL A 4 40.97 -26.05 -13.72
N LYS A 5 41.32 -27.11 -12.98
CA LYS A 5 41.16 -28.51 -13.41
C LYS A 5 39.67 -28.90 -13.42
N LYS A 6 39.15 -29.33 -14.58
CA LYS A 6 37.82 -29.94 -14.70
C LYS A 6 37.78 -31.29 -14.01
N LEU A 7 36.88 -31.45 -13.03
CA LEU A 7 36.56 -32.73 -12.40
C LEU A 7 35.81 -33.64 -13.39
N GLY A 8 36.38 -34.82 -13.68
CA GLY A 8 35.77 -35.83 -14.54
C GLY A 8 34.52 -36.45 -13.90
N LYS A 9 33.43 -36.57 -14.69
CA LYS A 9 32.19 -37.23 -14.27
C LYS A 9 32.46 -38.72 -14.08
N ARG A 10 32.03 -39.29 -12.94
CA ARG A 10 32.14 -40.73 -12.68
C ARG A 10 31.20 -41.49 -13.63
N PRO A 11 31.65 -42.58 -14.29
CA PRO A 11 30.83 -43.34 -15.23
C PRO A 11 29.65 -44.00 -14.50
N VAL A 12 28.46 -43.90 -15.09
CA VAL A 12 27.22 -44.45 -14.54
C VAL A 12 27.20 -45.96 -14.79
N ARG A 13 27.36 -46.75 -13.72
CA ARG A 13 27.49 -48.21 -13.80
C ARG A 13 26.16 -48.99 -13.72
N ALA A 14 25.01 -48.40 -14.04
CA ALA A 14 23.71 -49.09 -13.92
C ALA A 14 23.07 -49.35 -15.29
N CYS A 15 22.29 -50.43 -15.44
CA CYS A 15 21.59 -50.75 -16.68
C CYS A 15 20.52 -49.70 -17.02
N THR A 16 20.21 -49.53 -18.30
CA THR A 16 19.27 -48.51 -18.80
C THR A 16 17.89 -48.60 -18.12
N GLU A 17 17.36 -49.81 -17.95
CA GLU A 17 16.05 -50.01 -17.31
C GLU A 17 16.04 -49.70 -15.80
N CYS A 18 17.08 -50.07 -15.05
CA CYS A 18 17.17 -49.72 -13.64
C CYS A 18 17.39 -48.22 -13.43
N VAL A 19 18.12 -47.54 -14.32
CA VAL A 19 18.24 -46.07 -14.29
C VAL A 19 16.88 -45.42 -14.56
N ARG A 20 16.16 -45.88 -15.59
CA ARG A 20 14.82 -45.37 -15.93
C ARG A 20 13.83 -45.53 -14.78
N LEU A 21 13.91 -46.66 -14.07
CA LEU A 21 13.03 -46.99 -12.96
C LEU A 21 13.55 -46.52 -11.59
N LYS A 22 14.71 -45.85 -11.55
CA LYS A 22 15.41 -45.41 -10.33
C LYS A 22 15.55 -46.54 -9.28
N SER A 23 15.80 -47.76 -9.73
CA SER A 23 15.95 -48.94 -8.87
C SER A 23 17.41 -49.43 -8.79
N LYS A 24 17.74 -50.18 -7.74
CA LYS A 24 19.11 -50.69 -7.53
C LYS A 24 19.43 -51.76 -8.57
N CYS A 25 20.55 -51.56 -9.28
CA CYS A 25 21.09 -52.50 -10.28
C CYS A 25 22.29 -53.26 -9.69
N ASP A 26 22.30 -54.58 -9.82
CA ASP A 26 23.40 -55.47 -9.43
C ASP A 26 24.51 -55.57 -10.49
N ARG A 27 24.32 -54.93 -11.65
CA ARG A 27 25.35 -54.71 -12.70
C ARG A 27 25.86 -55.97 -13.38
N THR A 28 25.24 -57.11 -13.16
CA THR A 28 25.29 -58.28 -14.03
C THR A 28 24.29 -58.07 -15.16
N TYR A 29 24.57 -58.55 -16.37
CA TYR A 29 23.70 -58.34 -17.53
C TYR A 29 23.33 -59.69 -18.14
N PRO A 30 22.03 -60.05 -18.16
CA PRO A 30 20.89 -59.31 -17.60
C PRO A 30 20.90 -59.23 -16.06
N CYS A 31 20.46 -58.11 -15.50
CA CYS A 31 20.52 -57.83 -14.06
C CYS A 31 19.38 -58.52 -13.30
N SER A 32 19.59 -58.93 -12.04
CA SER A 32 18.58 -59.72 -11.30
C SER A 32 17.26 -58.98 -11.12
N SER A 33 17.30 -57.65 -11.01
CA SER A 33 16.11 -56.80 -10.94
C SER A 33 15.28 -56.83 -12.23
N CYS A 34 15.94 -56.89 -13.39
CA CYS A 34 15.29 -57.01 -14.70
C CYS A 34 14.79 -58.43 -14.96
N ILE A 35 15.52 -59.46 -14.50
CA ILE A 35 15.10 -60.87 -14.59
C ILE A 35 13.81 -61.09 -13.78
N LYS A 36 13.78 -60.64 -12.53
CA LYS A 36 12.60 -60.76 -11.65
C LYS A 36 11.35 -60.07 -12.23
N ARG A 37 11.54 -59.06 -13.07
CA ARG A 37 10.45 -58.28 -13.71
C ARG A 37 10.05 -58.82 -15.08
N GLY A 38 10.65 -59.93 -15.55
CA GLY A 38 10.38 -60.47 -16.89
C GLY A 38 10.88 -59.58 -18.03
N LYS A 39 11.84 -58.68 -17.77
CA LYS A 39 12.41 -57.73 -18.74
C LYS A 39 13.90 -57.96 -19.00
N SER A 40 14.37 -59.20 -18.85
CA SER A 40 15.77 -59.56 -19.08
C SER A 40 16.23 -59.22 -20.50
N ALA A 41 15.35 -59.36 -21.50
CA ALA A 41 15.63 -59.02 -22.90
C ALA A 41 15.90 -57.53 -23.15
N LEU A 42 15.45 -56.64 -22.26
CA LEU A 42 15.63 -55.18 -22.37
C LEU A 42 16.79 -54.66 -21.49
N CYS A 43 17.48 -55.55 -20.78
CA CYS A 43 18.52 -55.16 -19.83
C CYS A 43 19.88 -55.00 -20.53
N ALA A 44 20.19 -53.80 -21.00
CA ALA A 44 21.47 -53.46 -21.62
C ALA A 44 22.34 -52.56 -20.72
N PRO A 45 23.68 -52.68 -20.78
CA PRO A 45 24.58 -51.70 -20.20
C PRO A 45 24.34 -50.34 -20.85
N ALA A 46 24.30 -49.27 -20.05
CA ALA A 46 24.20 -47.92 -20.59
C ALA A 46 25.51 -47.57 -21.30
N GLU A 47 25.56 -47.74 -22.61
CA GLU A 47 26.71 -47.32 -23.41
C GLU A 47 26.81 -45.79 -23.39
N GLU A 48 28.02 -45.29 -23.13
CA GLU A 48 28.30 -43.87 -22.90
C GLU A 48 28.22 -43.02 -24.20
N SER A 49 27.86 -43.63 -25.34
CA SER A 49 28.01 -43.07 -26.68
C SER A 49 26.74 -43.04 -27.55
N SER A 50 25.55 -43.31 -27.01
CA SER A 50 24.29 -43.26 -27.77
C SER A 50 23.13 -42.60 -27.02
N LEU A 51 23.38 -41.39 -26.49
CA LEU A 51 22.27 -40.45 -26.25
C LEU A 51 21.92 -39.79 -27.60
N PRO A 52 20.64 -39.77 -28.03
CA PRO A 52 20.25 -39.13 -29.28
C PRO A 52 20.64 -37.66 -29.23
N ALA A 53 21.24 -37.16 -30.32
CA ALA A 53 21.55 -35.76 -30.50
C ALA A 53 20.30 -34.93 -30.18
N ARG A 54 20.42 -34.10 -29.15
CA ARG A 54 19.37 -33.24 -28.61
C ARG A 54 18.88 -32.34 -29.74
N SER A 55 17.69 -32.63 -30.29
CA SER A 55 17.01 -31.77 -31.24
C SER A 55 16.82 -30.39 -30.58
N THR A 56 17.26 -29.35 -31.28
CA THR A 56 17.25 -27.94 -30.84
C THR A 56 15.86 -27.30 -30.76
N SER A 57 14.80 -28.10 -30.72
CA SER A 57 13.40 -27.67 -30.80
C SER A 57 12.58 -28.04 -29.55
N SER A 58 13.20 -28.34 -28.42
CA SER A 58 12.44 -28.48 -27.18
C SER A 58 11.96 -27.09 -26.70
N PRO A 59 10.64 -26.91 -26.49
CA PRO A 59 10.12 -25.67 -25.93
C PRO A 59 10.73 -25.43 -24.54
N LEU A 60 11.22 -24.21 -24.30
CA LEU A 60 11.62 -23.79 -22.97
C LEU A 60 10.34 -23.52 -22.19
N VAL A 61 10.24 -24.17 -21.04
CA VAL A 61 9.10 -24.06 -20.15
C VAL A 61 9.59 -23.31 -18.90
N ASP A 62 8.88 -22.28 -18.47
CA ASP A 62 9.20 -21.56 -17.24
C ASP A 62 8.87 -22.41 -15.99
N GLU A 63 9.20 -21.89 -14.80
CA GLU A 63 8.90 -22.55 -13.52
C GLU A 63 7.41 -22.78 -13.27
N SER A 64 6.52 -22.11 -14.03
CA SER A 64 5.06 -22.32 -14.01
C SER A 64 4.57 -23.35 -15.04
N GLY A 65 5.45 -23.94 -15.85
CA GLY A 65 5.06 -24.91 -16.87
C GLY A 65 4.47 -24.28 -18.15
N SER A 66 4.59 -22.96 -18.32
CA SER A 66 4.20 -22.27 -19.55
C SER A 66 5.33 -22.25 -20.58
N VAL A 67 5.00 -22.48 -21.86
CA VAL A 67 5.98 -22.49 -22.95
C VAL A 67 6.38 -21.06 -23.29
N VAL A 68 7.63 -20.69 -22.98
CA VAL A 68 8.24 -19.36 -23.20
C VAL A 68 8.79 -19.21 -24.64
N GLY A 69 8.69 -20.26 -25.45
CA GLY A 69 9.20 -20.31 -26.82
C GLY A 69 10.42 -21.23 -26.96
N THR A 70 10.94 -21.34 -28.17
CA THR A 70 12.11 -22.18 -28.45
C THR A 70 13.39 -21.49 -27.96
N SER A 71 14.42 -22.27 -27.62
CA SER A 71 15.74 -21.74 -27.25
C SER A 71 16.35 -20.82 -28.33
N SER A 72 15.91 -20.94 -29.58
CA SER A 72 16.33 -20.06 -30.67
C SER A 72 15.64 -18.69 -30.61
N GLU A 73 14.33 -18.67 -30.33
CA GLU A 73 13.54 -17.43 -30.22
C GLU A 73 13.96 -16.60 -29.01
N VAL A 74 14.18 -17.24 -27.85
CA VAL A 74 14.67 -16.55 -26.64
C VAL A 74 16.05 -15.93 -26.88
N ARG A 75 16.95 -16.63 -27.59
CA ARG A 75 18.26 -16.08 -27.96
C ARG A 75 18.17 -14.98 -29.01
N ALA A 76 17.22 -15.05 -29.94
CA ALA A 76 16.99 -14.00 -30.92
C ALA A 76 16.41 -12.74 -30.25
N GLY A 77 15.45 -12.89 -29.33
CA GLY A 77 14.89 -11.81 -28.51
C GLY A 77 15.96 -11.10 -27.69
N ALA A 78 16.76 -11.85 -26.93
CA ALA A 78 17.86 -11.29 -26.14
C ALA A 78 18.89 -10.53 -26.99
N ARG A 79 19.17 -11.00 -28.21
CA ARG A 79 20.07 -10.28 -29.15
C ARG A 79 19.44 -9.01 -29.70
N SER A 80 18.13 -9.01 -29.96
CA SER A 80 17.39 -7.84 -30.41
C SER A 80 17.34 -6.75 -29.34
N GLU A 81 17.08 -7.14 -28.08
CA GLU A 81 17.10 -6.22 -26.93
C GLU A 81 18.50 -5.62 -26.70
N LEU A 82 19.55 -6.44 -26.74
CA LEU A 82 20.92 -5.94 -26.65
C LEU A 82 21.28 -4.97 -27.79
N ALA A 83 20.77 -5.18 -28.99
CA ALA A 83 20.96 -4.25 -30.10
C ALA A 83 20.21 -2.91 -29.89
N LEU A 84 19.01 -2.95 -29.30
CA LEU A 84 18.26 -1.76 -28.88
C LEU A 84 18.98 -0.98 -27.77
N PHE A 85 19.50 -1.67 -26.76
CA PHE A 85 20.32 -1.05 -25.70
C PHE A 85 21.58 -0.40 -26.27
N ARG A 86 22.23 -1.03 -27.23
CA ARG A 86 23.40 -0.43 -27.89
C ARG A 86 23.05 0.84 -28.66
N LYS A 87 21.95 0.86 -29.41
CA LYS A 87 21.48 2.06 -30.12
C LYS A 87 21.09 3.21 -29.19
N THR A 88 20.43 2.90 -28.07
CA THR A 88 20.08 3.93 -27.08
C THR A 88 21.32 4.50 -26.40
N PHE A 89 22.32 3.67 -26.12
CA PHE A 89 23.61 4.11 -25.59
C PHE A 89 24.37 5.01 -26.58
N GLU A 90 24.44 4.64 -27.85
CA GLU A 90 25.06 5.45 -28.91
C GLU A 90 24.35 6.82 -29.08
N SER A 91 23.02 6.85 -28.95
CA SER A 91 22.21 8.08 -28.96
C SER A 91 22.45 8.97 -27.73
N LEU A 92 22.59 8.38 -26.53
CA LEU A 92 22.94 9.13 -25.33
C LEU A 92 24.36 9.69 -25.42
N GLN A 93 25.30 8.92 -25.97
CA GLN A 93 26.68 9.35 -26.16
C GLN A 93 26.79 10.52 -27.14
N SER A 94 26.01 10.53 -28.23
CA SER A 94 25.99 11.66 -29.17
C SER A 94 25.38 12.91 -28.55
N ARG A 95 24.32 12.77 -27.74
CA ARG A 95 23.71 13.89 -27.00
C ARG A 95 24.65 14.49 -25.96
N LEU A 96 25.40 13.65 -25.24
CA LEU A 96 26.43 14.11 -24.31
C LEU A 96 27.53 14.90 -25.02
N SER A 97 28.05 14.38 -26.14
CA SER A 97 29.08 15.08 -26.92
C SER A 97 28.58 16.43 -27.48
N TYR A 98 27.31 16.49 -27.88
CA TYR A 98 26.68 17.75 -28.30
C TYR A 98 26.58 18.76 -27.16
N LEU A 99 26.16 18.33 -25.96
CA LEU A 99 26.10 19.19 -24.78
C LEU A 99 27.49 19.67 -24.35
N GLU A 100 28.49 18.80 -24.38
CA GLU A 100 29.89 19.16 -24.11
C GLU A 100 30.38 20.24 -25.08
N THR A 101 30.00 20.15 -26.36
CA THR A 101 30.33 21.16 -27.37
C THR A 101 29.64 22.49 -27.08
N LEU A 102 28.35 22.48 -26.71
CA LEU A 102 27.61 23.69 -26.34
C LEU A 102 28.17 24.36 -25.08
N VAL A 103 28.55 23.58 -24.07
CA VAL A 103 29.16 24.10 -22.84
C VAL A 103 30.54 24.67 -23.12
N GLY A 104 31.35 24.02 -23.97
CA GLY A 104 32.62 24.56 -24.42
C GLY A 104 32.48 25.86 -25.19
N ALA A 105 31.51 25.95 -26.10
CA ALA A 105 31.23 27.17 -26.87
C ALA A 105 30.76 28.33 -25.96
N ALA A 106 29.92 28.04 -24.96
CA ALA A 106 29.46 29.03 -23.99
C ALA A 106 30.59 29.52 -23.07
N ALA A 107 31.52 28.65 -22.68
CA ALA A 107 32.68 29.03 -21.87
C ALA A 107 33.63 29.96 -22.63
N HIS A 108 33.83 29.73 -23.94
CA HIS A 108 34.67 30.59 -24.78
C HIS A 108 34.00 31.89 -25.24
N ALA A 109 32.69 32.05 -25.09
CA ALA A 109 31.97 33.27 -25.43
C ALA A 109 32.04 34.36 -24.34
N SER A 110 32.75 34.13 -23.24
CA SER A 110 32.69 34.99 -22.04
C SER A 110 33.88 35.94 -21.83
N ASP A 111 34.89 35.96 -22.70
CA ASP A 111 36.11 36.76 -22.48
C ASP A 111 36.36 37.91 -23.47
N ASP A 112 35.52 38.16 -24.48
CA ASP A 112 35.65 39.34 -25.35
C ASP A 112 34.34 40.14 -25.45
N ALA A 113 34.35 41.29 -24.78
CA ALA A 113 33.28 42.29 -24.76
C ALA A 113 33.23 43.13 -26.05
N GLU A 114 32.02 43.43 -26.54
CA GLU A 114 31.49 44.79 -26.78
C GLU A 114 30.12 44.72 -27.51
N PRO A 115 29.16 45.61 -27.20
CA PRO A 115 27.80 45.55 -27.75
C PRO A 115 27.66 46.46 -28.97
N SER A 116 27.41 45.89 -30.15
CA SER A 116 26.88 46.67 -31.26
C SER A 116 25.86 45.91 -32.09
N SER A 117 24.67 46.51 -32.12
CA SER A 117 23.62 46.34 -33.12
C SER A 117 24.17 46.30 -34.54
N ASN A 118 23.74 45.33 -35.35
CA ASN A 118 22.95 45.58 -36.56
C ASN A 118 22.67 44.29 -37.33
N LEU A 119 21.40 44.19 -37.73
CA LEU A 119 20.87 43.24 -38.69
C LEU A 119 21.48 43.44 -40.08
N GLY A 120 21.76 42.34 -40.76
CA GLY A 120 21.51 42.23 -42.20
C GLY A 120 22.71 41.86 -43.08
N ARG A 121 22.39 41.02 -44.06
CA ARG A 121 22.86 41.04 -45.46
C ARG A 121 23.94 40.02 -45.86
N ARG A 122 23.43 38.96 -46.53
CA ARG A 122 23.92 38.28 -47.75
C ARG A 122 25.44 38.14 -47.97
N GLN A 123 25.88 36.91 -48.30
CA GLN A 123 26.50 36.68 -49.60
C GLN A 123 26.50 35.20 -50.04
N ARG A 124 26.00 35.00 -51.26
CA ARG A 124 26.25 33.85 -52.13
C ARG A 124 27.67 33.98 -52.70
N THR A 125 28.34 32.85 -52.91
CA THR A 125 29.31 32.67 -53.99
C THR A 125 29.13 31.29 -54.60
N ALA A 126 28.93 31.28 -55.92
CA ALA A 126 29.05 30.14 -56.81
C ALA A 126 30.51 30.04 -57.29
N ASP A 127 31.01 28.84 -57.59
CA ASP A 127 31.44 28.44 -58.95
C ASP A 127 32.18 27.09 -58.97
N GLU A 128 32.20 26.50 -60.20
CA GLU A 128 32.96 25.34 -60.73
C GLU A 128 32.32 23.95 -60.51
N VAL A 129 31.55 23.37 -61.44
CA VAL A 129 31.82 22.89 -62.83
C VAL A 129 32.84 21.76 -62.89
N ASP A 130 32.35 20.52 -63.02
CA ASP A 130 32.91 19.58 -64.00
C ASP A 130 31.90 18.51 -64.44
N ALA A 131 31.96 18.20 -65.73
CA ALA A 131 30.98 17.44 -66.48
C ALA A 131 31.48 16.03 -66.77
N ASP A 132 30.60 15.03 -66.67
CA ASP A 132 30.56 13.93 -67.65
C ASP A 132 29.24 13.15 -67.57
N GLY A 133 28.58 13.05 -68.73
CA GLY A 133 27.20 12.57 -68.83
C GLY A 133 27.06 11.09 -69.23
N ARG A 134 25.88 10.52 -68.93
CA ARG A 134 25.18 9.65 -69.88
C ARG A 134 23.70 9.49 -69.55
N ALA A 135 22.91 9.58 -70.61
CA ALA A 135 21.45 9.67 -70.65
C ALA A 135 20.72 8.35 -70.38
N SER A 136 19.48 8.44 -69.85
CA SER A 136 18.29 7.84 -70.51
C SER A 136 16.94 8.28 -69.89
N LYS A 137 16.21 9.11 -70.66
CA LYS A 137 14.75 9.16 -70.93
C LYS A 137 13.75 8.55 -69.92
N ARG A 138 12.80 9.37 -69.40
CA ARG A 138 11.37 9.43 -69.84
C ARG A 138 10.49 10.44 -69.06
N ALA A 139 9.76 11.26 -69.84
CA ALA A 139 8.42 11.87 -69.68
C ALA A 139 8.10 12.71 -68.41
N ALA A 140 8.08 14.06 -68.49
CA ALA A 140 6.92 14.93 -68.80
C ALA A 140 5.88 15.00 -67.65
N VAL A 141 5.64 16.14 -66.99
CA VAL A 141 4.62 17.15 -67.37
C VAL A 141 4.77 18.43 -66.51
N GLN A 142 4.86 19.59 -67.21
CA GLN A 142 4.35 20.96 -66.93
C GLN A 142 4.54 21.67 -65.55
N SER A 143 5.28 22.78 -65.57
CA SER A 143 5.10 23.99 -64.73
C SER A 143 4.07 24.94 -65.40
N PRO A 144 3.37 25.88 -64.69
CA PRO A 144 4.00 27.14 -64.25
C PRO A 144 3.38 27.86 -63.01
N ASP A 145 4.08 28.91 -62.59
CA ASP A 145 3.63 30.10 -61.84
C ASP A 145 3.44 30.04 -60.32
N GLU A 146 4.60 30.04 -59.67
CA GLU A 146 4.90 30.54 -58.34
C GLU A 146 5.02 32.08 -58.38
N PHE A 147 3.90 32.83 -58.35
CA PHE A 147 3.92 34.28 -58.03
C PHE A 147 2.58 34.88 -57.53
N THR A 148 1.75 34.09 -56.82
CA THR A 148 0.47 34.59 -56.28
C THR A 148 0.13 34.09 -54.88
N ILE A 149 1.11 33.85 -54.00
CA ILE A 149 0.84 33.39 -52.61
C ILE A 149 1.61 34.20 -51.53
N GLU A 150 2.59 35.03 -51.87
CA GLU A 150 3.36 35.76 -50.83
C GLU A 150 2.74 37.08 -50.33
N GLN A 151 1.52 37.44 -50.74
CA GLN A 151 0.87 38.68 -50.30
C GLN A 151 -0.39 38.50 -49.43
N ASN A 152 -0.62 37.31 -48.88
CA ASN A 152 -1.72 37.05 -47.93
C ASN A 152 -1.27 36.39 -46.61
N VAL A 153 0.04 36.39 -46.29
CA VAL A 153 0.60 35.72 -45.08
C VAL A 153 0.68 36.65 -43.85
N LEU A 154 0.16 37.89 -43.91
CA LEU A 154 0.23 38.82 -42.79
C LEU A 154 -1.08 39.26 -42.12
N ASP A 155 -2.25 38.75 -42.51
CA ASP A 155 -3.51 39.06 -41.78
C ASP A 155 -4.52 37.92 -41.82
N SER A 156 -4.19 36.79 -41.18
CA SER A 156 -5.22 35.80 -40.84
C SER A 156 -4.91 35.23 -39.47
N GLN A 157 -5.70 35.64 -38.49
CA GLN A 157 -5.95 34.85 -37.28
C GLN A 157 -6.34 33.43 -37.73
N ARG A 158 -5.37 32.53 -37.78
CA ARG A 158 -5.64 31.10 -37.86
C ARG A 158 -5.78 30.62 -36.44
N GLU A 159 -7.03 30.34 -36.08
CA GLU A 159 -7.38 29.41 -35.02
C GLU A 159 -6.39 28.23 -35.08
N THR A 160 -5.63 28.06 -34.00
CA THR A 160 -4.78 26.88 -33.86
C THR A 160 -5.70 25.65 -33.90
N PRO A 161 -5.48 24.70 -34.83
CA PRO A 161 -6.28 23.49 -34.84
C PRO A 161 -6.09 22.78 -33.50
N GLU A 162 -7.21 22.51 -32.81
CA GLU A 162 -7.22 21.65 -31.62
C GLU A 162 -6.41 20.39 -31.93
N PHE A 163 -5.35 20.18 -31.15
CA PHE A 163 -4.41 19.10 -31.34
C PHE A 163 -5.07 17.78 -30.90
N VAL A 164 -5.94 17.25 -31.76
CA VAL A 164 -6.62 15.97 -31.53
C VAL A 164 -5.64 14.85 -31.81
N GLY A 165 -5.30 14.07 -30.78
CA GLY A 165 -4.42 12.93 -30.94
C GLY A 165 -5.03 11.81 -31.78
N PRO A 166 -4.21 10.84 -32.25
CA PRO A 166 -4.74 9.71 -32.99
C PRO A 166 -5.75 8.97 -32.10
N ARG A 167 -7.01 8.93 -32.55
CA ARG A 167 -8.22 8.40 -31.86
C ARG A 167 -9.01 9.34 -30.94
N GLY A 168 -8.82 10.67 -31.03
CA GLY A 168 -9.67 11.59 -30.27
C GLY A 168 -9.44 11.56 -28.76
N LEU A 169 -8.32 10.99 -28.31
CA LEU A 169 -7.86 11.14 -26.94
C LEU A 169 -7.18 12.51 -26.83
N PRO A 170 -7.52 13.33 -25.83
CA PRO A 170 -6.95 14.65 -25.68
C PRO A 170 -5.45 14.50 -25.40
N PHE A 171 -4.61 14.99 -26.30
CA PHE A 171 -3.27 15.36 -25.90
C PHE A 171 -3.44 16.56 -24.97
N PHE A 172 -2.90 16.44 -23.75
CA PHE A 172 -2.93 17.44 -22.69
C PHE A 172 -2.75 18.85 -23.25
N ASP A 173 -3.80 19.66 -23.18
CA ASP A 173 -3.62 21.12 -23.11
C ASP A 173 -3.08 21.39 -21.69
N PRO A 174 -1.84 21.88 -21.53
CA PRO A 174 -1.28 22.18 -20.20
C PRO A 174 -2.14 23.17 -19.39
N GLN A 175 -3.04 23.91 -20.05
CA GLN A 175 -3.93 24.88 -19.44
C GLN A 175 -5.33 24.33 -19.13
N LYS A 176 -5.77 23.21 -19.71
CA LYS A 176 -7.04 22.57 -19.38
C LYS A 176 -6.77 21.36 -18.47
N GLN A 177 -7.04 21.53 -17.18
CA GLN A 177 -7.03 20.43 -16.23
C GLN A 177 -7.99 19.33 -16.71
N ASP A 178 -7.51 18.10 -16.67
CA ASP A 178 -8.27 16.91 -17.06
C ASP A 178 -9.35 16.65 -16.00
N SER A 179 -10.56 17.14 -16.24
CA SER A 179 -11.71 16.93 -15.35
C SER A 179 -12.15 15.45 -15.28
N ALA A 180 -11.53 14.55 -16.07
CA ALA A 180 -11.88 13.14 -16.13
C ALA A 180 -10.82 12.19 -15.53
N MET A 181 -9.62 12.65 -15.15
CA MET A 181 -8.60 11.80 -14.51
C MET A 181 -8.07 12.42 -13.20
N LEU A 182 -8.48 11.78 -12.11
CA LEU A 182 -8.07 11.95 -10.71
C LEU A 182 -8.60 13.23 -10.05
N LEU A 183 -9.24 13.06 -8.87
CA LEU A 183 -9.44 14.19 -7.96
C LEU A 183 -8.09 14.88 -7.74
N PRO A 184 -8.02 16.22 -7.78
CA PRO A 184 -6.79 17.01 -7.55
C PRO A 184 -6.08 16.76 -6.21
N SER A 185 -6.70 16.01 -5.29
CA SER A 185 -6.23 15.81 -3.91
C SER A 185 -5.16 14.71 -3.74
N ALA A 186 -4.96 13.82 -4.73
CA ALA A 186 -3.97 12.73 -4.59
C ALA A 186 -2.52 13.27 -4.72
N ARG A 187 -1.79 13.32 -3.59
CA ARG A 187 -0.38 13.72 -3.56
C ARG A 187 0.46 12.81 -4.48
N ASN A 188 1.13 13.40 -5.47
CA ASN A 188 2.02 12.67 -6.35
C ASN A 188 3.34 12.33 -5.63
N ILE A 189 3.51 11.06 -5.27
CA ILE A 189 4.63 10.59 -4.46
C ILE A 189 6.00 10.79 -5.14
N PHE A 190 6.06 10.73 -6.47
CA PHE A 190 7.29 10.93 -7.23
C PHE A 190 7.64 12.40 -7.41
N ARG A 191 6.67 13.30 -7.23
CA ARG A 191 6.95 14.73 -7.14
C ARG A 191 7.58 15.08 -5.80
N LEU A 192 7.13 14.44 -4.72
CA LEU A 192 7.69 14.60 -3.37
C LEU A 192 9.07 13.95 -3.24
N PHE A 193 9.20 12.75 -3.79
CA PHE A 193 10.44 11.98 -3.79
C PHE A 193 10.79 11.58 -5.23
N PRO A 194 11.52 12.42 -5.98
CA PRO A 194 11.94 12.09 -7.34
C PRO A 194 13.06 11.04 -7.38
N SER A 195 13.88 10.95 -6.33
CA SER A 195 14.95 9.95 -6.22
C SER A 195 14.98 9.28 -4.84
N ARG A 196 15.76 8.20 -4.70
CA ARG A 196 15.94 7.56 -3.38
C ARG A 196 16.73 8.47 -2.43
N SER A 197 17.69 9.24 -2.95
CA SER A 197 18.44 10.26 -2.21
C SER A 197 17.55 11.37 -1.68
N SER A 198 16.45 11.73 -2.35
CA SER A 198 15.53 12.75 -1.82
C SER A 198 14.79 12.28 -0.56
N LEU A 199 14.75 10.98 -0.28
CA LEU A 199 14.23 10.45 0.99
C LEU A 199 15.06 10.93 2.19
N ALA A 200 16.33 11.33 1.98
CA ALA A 200 17.16 11.89 3.04
C ALA A 200 16.61 13.22 3.58
N ALA A 201 15.83 13.96 2.79
CA ALA A 201 15.23 15.23 3.23
C ALA A 201 14.18 15.05 4.34
N VAL A 202 13.54 13.87 4.39
CA VAL A 202 12.57 13.50 5.44
C VAL A 202 13.12 12.41 6.36
N GLY A 203 14.39 12.05 6.21
CA GLY A 203 15.05 11.04 7.03
C GLY A 203 15.13 11.46 8.50
N PRO A 204 14.84 10.57 9.47
CA PRO A 204 15.00 10.93 10.87
C PRO A 204 16.48 11.10 11.22
N THR A 205 16.78 11.74 12.34
CA THR A 205 18.10 11.57 12.98
C THR A 205 18.21 10.18 13.59
N LYS A 206 19.43 9.73 13.88
CA LYS A 206 19.65 8.46 14.59
C LYS A 206 18.90 8.40 15.91
N THR A 207 18.97 9.46 16.73
CA THR A 207 18.27 9.53 18.02
C THR A 207 16.75 9.42 17.89
N VAL A 208 16.17 10.13 16.91
CA VAL A 208 14.72 10.05 16.64
C VAL A 208 14.34 8.64 16.19
N SER A 209 15.12 8.06 15.27
CA SER A 209 14.90 6.69 14.78
C SER A 209 14.99 5.66 15.89
N ASP A 210 16.04 5.70 16.71
CA ASP A 210 16.26 4.71 17.77
C ASP A 210 15.13 4.78 18.81
N THR A 211 14.70 5.98 19.17
CA THR A 211 13.58 6.18 20.12
C THR A 211 12.26 5.68 19.57
N LEU A 212 11.88 6.11 18.35
CA LEU A 212 10.58 5.76 17.76
C LEU A 212 10.49 4.28 17.38
N ILE A 213 11.56 3.69 16.85
CA ILE A 213 11.56 2.26 16.48
C ILE A 213 11.58 1.39 17.74
N HIS A 214 12.35 1.76 18.76
CA HIS A 214 12.28 1.08 20.05
C HIS A 214 10.86 1.13 20.63
N HIS A 215 10.24 2.32 20.66
CA HIS A 215 8.85 2.47 21.11
C HIS A 215 7.88 1.61 20.29
N CYS A 216 7.97 1.68 18.96
CA CYS A 216 7.13 0.91 18.04
C CYS A 216 7.23 -0.59 18.31
N MET A 217 8.44 -1.13 18.51
CA MET A 217 8.61 -2.57 18.63
C MET A 217 8.45 -3.11 20.07
N VAL A 218 8.81 -2.33 21.09
CA VAL A 218 8.85 -2.81 22.48
C VAL A 218 7.57 -2.43 23.22
N THR A 219 7.13 -1.18 23.09
CA THR A 219 5.99 -0.64 23.83
C THR A 219 4.67 -0.96 23.12
N THR A 220 4.61 -0.71 21.81
CA THR A 220 3.40 -0.94 21.00
C THR A 220 3.46 -2.20 20.16
N GLY A 221 4.55 -2.98 20.24
CA GLY A 221 4.83 -4.09 19.35
C GLY A 221 3.76 -5.18 19.33
N ALA A 222 3.06 -5.37 20.45
CA ALA A 222 1.94 -6.31 20.55
C ALA A 222 0.79 -5.99 19.58
N LEU A 223 0.62 -4.71 19.19
CA LEU A 223 -0.42 -4.28 18.25
C LEU A 223 -0.05 -4.57 16.80
N HIS A 224 1.25 -4.67 16.48
CA HIS A 224 1.75 -4.85 15.11
C HIS A 224 3.06 -5.67 15.07
N PRO A 225 3.06 -6.94 15.50
CA PRO A 225 4.28 -7.71 15.69
C PRO A 225 4.86 -8.25 14.36
N VAL A 226 4.92 -7.45 13.30
CA VAL A 226 5.29 -7.90 11.94
C VAL A 226 6.79 -7.84 11.66
N ALA A 227 7.63 -7.44 12.63
CA ALA A 227 9.09 -7.50 12.52
C ALA A 227 9.73 -8.21 13.72
N SER A 228 10.97 -8.64 13.52
CA SER A 228 11.81 -9.22 14.57
C SER A 228 12.66 -8.12 15.19
N VAL A 229 12.54 -7.94 16.51
CA VAL A 229 13.30 -6.92 17.27
C VAL A 229 14.81 -7.07 17.05
N PRO A 230 15.43 -8.25 17.30
CA PRO A 230 16.88 -8.39 17.15
C PRO A 230 17.37 -8.16 15.73
N ALA A 231 16.62 -8.64 14.73
CA ALA A 231 16.97 -8.41 13.33
C ALA A 231 16.89 -6.93 12.96
N ARG A 232 15.87 -6.21 13.43
CA ARG A 232 15.73 -4.77 13.17
C ARG A 232 16.85 -3.97 13.80
N THR A 233 17.19 -4.24 15.07
CA THR A 233 18.29 -3.55 15.77
C THR A 233 19.60 -3.68 14.99
N ARG A 234 19.96 -4.89 14.56
CA ARG A 234 21.17 -5.12 13.74
C ARG A 234 21.12 -4.40 12.40
N HIS A 235 19.96 -4.35 11.75
CA HIS A 235 19.82 -3.61 10.50
C HIS A 235 19.99 -2.09 10.69
N LEU A 236 19.51 -1.54 11.82
CA LEU A 236 19.69 -0.13 12.15
C LEU A 236 21.16 0.21 12.42
N GLU A 237 21.89 -0.64 13.14
CA GLU A 237 23.33 -0.47 13.34
C GLU A 237 24.09 -0.37 12.01
N LEU A 238 23.76 -1.24 11.05
CA LEU A 238 24.35 -1.22 9.72
C LEU A 238 23.90 0.00 8.92
N PHE A 239 22.62 0.38 9.00
CA PHE A 239 22.09 1.54 8.30
C PHE A 239 22.80 2.83 8.74
N TRP A 240 22.97 3.01 10.06
CA TRP A 240 23.65 4.16 10.65
C TRP A 240 25.18 4.09 10.62
N SER A 241 25.77 3.02 10.05
CA SER A 241 27.21 2.95 9.80
C SER A 241 27.65 3.72 8.54
N VAL A 242 26.70 4.11 7.71
CA VAL A 242 26.92 4.89 6.49
C VAL A 242 26.42 6.31 6.73
N ASP A 243 27.30 7.30 6.61
CA ASP A 243 26.91 8.70 6.85
C ASP A 243 26.20 9.34 5.66
N GLY A 244 25.23 10.20 5.98
CA GLY A 244 24.59 11.12 5.04
C GLY A 244 23.63 10.46 4.05
N PRO A 245 23.27 11.15 2.95
CA PRO A 245 22.24 10.70 2.00
C PRO A 245 22.54 9.34 1.34
N ALA A 246 23.81 8.94 1.32
CA ALA A 246 24.26 7.68 0.73
C ALA A 246 23.62 6.44 1.41
N GLN A 247 23.22 6.55 2.68
CA GLN A 247 22.54 5.45 3.38
C GLN A 247 21.21 5.07 2.72
N TYR A 248 20.46 6.06 2.21
CA TYR A 248 19.17 5.85 1.54
C TYR A 248 19.32 5.29 0.13
N GLU A 249 20.41 5.59 -0.57
CA GLU A 249 20.70 5.03 -1.89
C GLU A 249 21.19 3.58 -1.79
N ARG A 250 22.04 3.28 -0.81
CA ARG A 250 22.68 1.97 -0.64
C ARG A 250 21.80 0.91 0.02
N CYS A 251 20.81 1.31 0.80
CA CYS A 251 19.91 0.36 1.44
C CYS A 251 19.01 -0.35 0.41
N PHE A 252 18.30 -1.42 0.78
CA PHE A 252 17.27 -1.98 -0.08
C PHE A 252 16.00 -1.13 0.02
N ALA A 253 15.38 -0.76 -1.11
CA ALA A 253 14.17 0.06 -1.13
C ALA A 253 13.01 -0.58 -0.34
N ALA A 254 12.82 -1.90 -0.42
CA ALA A 254 11.81 -2.59 0.38
C ALA A 254 12.10 -2.54 1.90
N TRP A 255 13.38 -2.50 2.29
CA TRP A 255 13.75 -2.31 3.70
C TRP A 255 13.43 -0.89 4.16
N LEU A 256 13.72 0.11 3.31
CA LEU A 256 13.38 1.52 3.58
C LEU A 256 11.87 1.71 3.72
N ALA A 257 11.08 1.04 2.89
CA ALA A 257 9.62 1.03 3.03
C ALA A 257 9.22 0.57 4.44
N SER A 258 9.73 -0.58 4.88
CA SER A 258 9.43 -1.10 6.21
C SER A 258 9.96 -0.20 7.33
N PHE A 259 11.13 0.43 7.16
CA PHE A 259 11.72 1.35 8.13
C PHE A 259 10.87 2.62 8.29
N PHE A 260 10.49 3.27 7.19
CA PHE A 260 9.63 4.44 7.22
C PHE A 260 8.22 4.14 7.73
N ALA A 261 7.66 2.96 7.40
CA ALA A 261 6.40 2.50 7.98
C ALA A 261 6.49 2.37 9.51
N GLN A 262 7.59 1.81 10.04
CA GLN A 262 7.81 1.72 11.49
C GLN A 262 7.96 3.08 12.15
N LEU A 263 8.68 4.03 11.54
CA LEU A 263 8.78 5.41 12.05
C LEU A 263 7.42 6.09 12.09
N ALA A 264 6.64 5.97 11.00
CA ALA A 264 5.30 6.54 10.94
C ALA A 264 4.40 5.96 12.03
N VAL A 265 4.37 4.63 12.19
CA VAL A 265 3.57 3.97 13.24
C VAL A 265 4.06 4.36 14.64
N GLY A 266 5.37 4.36 14.87
CA GLY A 266 5.96 4.74 16.15
C GLY A 266 5.65 6.18 16.57
N ALA A 267 5.61 7.10 15.60
CA ALA A 267 5.26 8.49 15.85
C ALA A 267 3.76 8.70 16.09
N ARG A 268 2.88 8.04 15.33
CA ARG A 268 1.42 8.13 15.55
C ARG A 268 0.96 7.54 16.88
N LEU A 269 1.71 6.57 17.39
CA LEU A 269 1.45 5.92 18.67
C LEU A 269 2.40 6.43 19.76
N ALA A 270 3.08 7.55 19.54
CA ALA A 270 4.01 8.12 20.51
C ALA A 270 3.26 8.54 21.77
N THR A 271 3.79 8.14 22.92
CA THR A 271 3.28 8.57 24.22
C THR A 271 3.83 9.94 24.60
N SER A 272 3.25 10.57 25.61
CA SER A 272 3.75 11.82 26.19
C SER A 272 5.22 11.71 26.63
N ASP A 273 5.66 10.52 27.06
CA ASP A 273 7.05 10.26 27.43
C ASP A 273 7.99 10.22 26.21
N VAL A 274 7.54 9.66 25.08
CA VAL A 274 8.29 9.69 23.81
C VAL A 274 8.40 11.13 23.29
N CYS A 275 7.30 11.88 23.30
CA CYS A 275 7.27 13.30 22.95
C CYS A 275 8.27 14.10 23.79
N ARG A 276 8.26 13.91 25.12
CA ARG A 276 9.19 14.57 26.05
C ARG A 276 10.65 14.18 25.78
N THR A 277 10.90 12.91 25.49
CA THR A 277 12.25 12.38 25.20
C THR A 277 12.82 13.00 23.92
N LEU A 278 11.97 13.20 22.90
CA LEU A 278 12.37 13.77 21.62
C LEU A 278 12.37 15.31 21.63
N GLY A 279 11.75 15.94 22.63
CA GLY A 279 11.52 17.39 22.64
C GLY A 279 10.59 17.85 21.52
N MET A 280 9.65 16.98 21.12
CA MET A 280 8.68 17.21 20.05
C MET A 280 7.27 17.09 20.62
N ASP A 281 6.34 17.92 20.17
CA ASP A 281 4.93 17.73 20.50
C ASP A 281 4.28 16.67 19.60
N ALA A 282 3.07 16.23 19.99
CA ALA A 282 2.35 15.19 19.27
C ALA A 282 1.90 15.64 17.86
N SER A 283 1.66 16.94 17.64
CA SER A 283 1.25 17.46 16.34
C SER A 283 2.39 17.39 15.32
N MET A 284 3.60 17.78 15.75
CA MET A 284 4.81 17.70 14.96
C MET A 284 5.16 16.24 14.62
N LEU A 285 4.99 15.32 15.56
CA LEU A 285 5.18 13.89 15.31
C LEU A 285 4.15 13.34 14.33
N GLU A 286 2.88 13.76 14.39
CA GLU A 286 1.87 13.35 13.41
C GLU A 286 2.21 13.87 12.00
N GLU A 287 2.68 15.11 11.87
CA GLU A 287 3.11 15.67 10.58
C GLU A 287 4.27 14.86 9.99
N LEU A 288 5.30 14.57 10.81
CA LEU A 288 6.42 13.72 10.42
C LEU A 288 5.95 12.30 10.06
N ALA A 289 4.99 11.74 10.78
CA ALA A 289 4.41 10.45 10.46
C ALA A 289 3.70 10.44 9.10
N GLY A 290 3.08 11.55 8.71
CA GLY A 290 2.58 11.80 7.35
C GLY A 290 3.69 11.68 6.31
N HIS A 291 4.78 12.45 6.47
CA HIS A 291 5.93 12.41 5.57
C HIS A 291 6.60 11.03 5.51
N TRP A 292 6.69 10.31 6.63
CA TRP A 292 7.23 8.95 6.66
C TRP A 292 6.29 7.92 6.05
N THR A 293 4.97 8.12 6.13
CA THR A 293 4.02 7.28 5.39
C THR A 293 4.24 7.45 3.88
N ASP A 294 4.37 8.70 3.42
CA ASP A 294 4.65 9.02 2.03
C ASP A 294 6.00 8.43 1.58
N ALA A 295 7.06 8.59 2.38
CA ALA A 295 8.38 8.01 2.12
C ALA A 295 8.36 6.47 2.08
N SER A 296 7.53 5.83 2.92
CA SER A 296 7.31 4.38 2.90
C SER A 296 6.68 3.94 1.57
N ILE A 297 5.64 4.64 1.11
CA ILE A 297 4.97 4.34 -0.16
C ILE A 297 5.93 4.58 -1.34
N ALA A 298 6.68 5.68 -1.35
CA ALA A 298 7.72 5.93 -2.35
C ALA A 298 8.73 4.78 -2.40
N SER A 299 9.17 4.32 -1.23
CA SER A 299 10.12 3.21 -1.09
C SER A 299 9.54 1.87 -1.58
N LEU A 300 8.24 1.64 -1.42
CA LEU A 300 7.55 0.49 -2.04
C LEU A 300 7.65 0.56 -3.57
N TYR A 301 7.33 1.71 -4.17
CA TYR A 301 7.45 1.90 -5.61
C TYR A 301 8.90 1.76 -6.11
N TYR A 302 9.88 2.31 -5.40
CA TYR A 302 11.30 2.13 -5.73
C TYR A 302 11.77 0.68 -5.62
N SER A 303 11.11 -0.13 -4.79
CA SER A 303 11.38 -1.57 -4.73
C SER A 303 10.71 -2.36 -5.86
N ASN A 304 9.92 -1.68 -6.70
CA ASN A 304 9.07 -2.27 -7.73
C ASN A 304 8.16 -3.35 -7.14
N PHE A 305 7.50 -3.04 -6.02
CA PHE A 305 6.78 -4.04 -5.21
C PHE A 305 5.65 -4.76 -5.95
N LEU A 306 5.12 -4.16 -7.02
CA LEU A 306 4.10 -4.77 -7.89
C LEU A 306 4.63 -6.00 -8.64
N GLU A 307 5.92 -6.01 -8.96
CA GLU A 307 6.60 -7.13 -9.61
C GLU A 307 7.42 -7.95 -8.58
N ASN A 308 8.12 -7.25 -7.69
CA ASN A 308 9.00 -7.81 -6.66
C ASN A 308 8.27 -8.02 -5.34
N ARG A 309 7.78 -9.25 -5.14
CA ARG A 309 7.04 -9.64 -3.93
C ARG A 309 7.97 -9.95 -2.76
N SER A 310 8.58 -8.90 -2.21
CA SER A 310 9.49 -8.99 -1.07
C SER A 310 8.74 -9.10 0.26
N MET A 311 9.24 -9.93 1.17
CA MET A 311 8.71 -9.99 2.54
C MET A 311 8.79 -8.64 3.25
N LEU A 312 9.84 -7.85 3.00
CA LEU A 312 9.98 -6.51 3.58
C LEU A 312 8.91 -5.52 3.08
N ALA A 313 8.50 -5.65 1.81
CA ALA A 313 7.40 -4.86 1.26
C ALA A 313 6.08 -5.24 1.94
N LEU A 314 5.81 -6.55 2.10
CA LEU A 314 4.63 -7.04 2.82
C LEU A 314 4.64 -6.63 4.29
N GLN A 315 5.81 -6.60 4.95
CA GLN A 315 5.98 -6.07 6.31
C GLN A 315 5.62 -4.59 6.40
N ALA A 316 6.09 -3.77 5.44
CA ALA A 316 5.76 -2.35 5.39
C ALA A 316 4.25 -2.13 5.29
N VAL A 317 3.57 -2.85 4.38
CA VAL A 317 2.11 -2.80 4.25
C VAL A 317 1.44 -3.31 5.54
N GLY A 318 1.94 -4.38 6.15
CA GLY A 318 1.43 -4.89 7.43
C GLY A 318 1.46 -3.86 8.57
N TYR A 319 2.56 -3.10 8.70
CA TYR A 319 2.65 -2.00 9.67
C TYR A 319 1.63 -0.90 9.39
N LEU A 320 1.59 -0.41 8.15
CA LEU A 320 0.67 0.66 7.74
C LEU A 320 -0.79 0.24 7.92
N ALA A 321 -1.13 -1.00 7.59
CA ALA A 321 -2.48 -1.52 7.71
C ALA A 321 -2.90 -1.71 9.16
N LEU A 322 -2.08 -2.36 9.99
CA LEU A 322 -2.46 -2.60 11.39
C LEU A 322 -2.54 -1.30 12.19
N SER A 323 -1.57 -0.38 12.03
CA SER A 323 -1.44 0.76 12.95
C SER A 323 -1.12 2.11 12.29
N GLY A 324 -0.93 2.18 10.97
CA GLY A 324 -0.55 3.41 10.27
C GLY A 324 -1.69 4.13 9.52
N ARG A 325 -2.95 3.70 9.71
CA ARG A 325 -4.10 4.33 9.03
C ARG A 325 -4.49 5.66 9.67
N THR A 326 -4.91 6.57 8.83
CA THR A 326 -5.46 7.89 9.13
C THR A 326 -6.70 8.10 8.27
N ALA A 327 -7.47 9.16 8.52
CA ALA A 327 -8.63 9.46 7.70
C ALA A 327 -8.26 9.74 6.23
N GLY A 328 -7.07 10.30 5.97
CA GLY A 328 -6.63 10.69 4.63
C GLY A 328 -6.02 9.56 3.80
N ASN A 329 -5.45 8.52 4.44
CA ASN A 329 -4.73 7.45 3.73
C ASN A 329 -5.45 6.09 3.75
N PHE A 330 -6.60 5.96 4.43
CA PHE A 330 -7.32 4.70 4.61
C PHE A 330 -7.50 3.90 3.31
N ARG A 331 -8.02 4.56 2.26
CA ARG A 331 -8.26 3.94 0.94
C ARG A 331 -6.97 3.47 0.28
N SER A 332 -5.94 4.32 0.25
CA SER A 332 -4.63 3.97 -0.33
C SER A 332 -3.98 2.76 0.36
N ILE A 333 -4.04 2.70 1.69
CA ILE A 333 -3.51 1.57 2.46
C ILE A 333 -4.33 0.30 2.19
N ASN A 334 -5.65 0.40 2.06
CA ASN A 334 -6.48 -0.76 1.70
C ASN A 334 -6.14 -1.29 0.30
N SER A 335 -5.92 -0.41 -0.68
CA SER A 335 -5.46 -0.84 -2.00
C SER A 335 -4.09 -1.54 -1.95
N LEU A 336 -3.18 -1.10 -1.07
CA LEU A 336 -1.91 -1.80 -0.82
C LEU A 336 -2.10 -3.17 -0.17
N VAL A 337 -3.06 -3.29 0.76
CA VAL A 337 -3.43 -4.56 1.39
C VAL A 337 -3.99 -5.53 0.36
N ASP A 338 -4.91 -5.07 -0.49
CA ASP A 338 -5.51 -5.84 -1.58
C ASP A 338 -4.44 -6.39 -2.53
N HIS A 339 -3.50 -5.54 -2.94
CA HIS A 339 -2.36 -5.97 -3.74
C HIS A 339 -1.47 -6.98 -3.00
N SER A 340 -1.26 -6.77 -1.69
CA SER A 340 -0.46 -7.68 -0.85
C SER A 340 -1.13 -9.05 -0.70
N MET A 341 -2.46 -9.14 -0.73
CA MET A 341 -3.17 -10.43 -0.74
C MET A 341 -2.94 -11.19 -2.05
N ILE A 342 -2.91 -10.51 -3.19
CA ILE A 342 -2.53 -11.12 -4.47
C ILE A 342 -1.10 -11.67 -4.39
N ALA A 343 -0.17 -10.90 -3.82
CA ALA A 343 1.20 -11.34 -3.59
C ALA A 343 1.28 -12.56 -2.65
N LEU A 344 0.51 -12.59 -1.55
CA LEU A 344 0.42 -13.74 -0.65
C LEU A 344 -0.08 -15.02 -1.36
N ARG A 345 -1.03 -14.89 -2.29
CA ARG A 345 -1.52 -16.03 -3.09
C ARG A 345 -0.45 -16.53 -4.04
N GLN A 346 0.19 -15.63 -4.77
CA GLN A 346 1.22 -15.98 -5.76
C GLN A 346 2.47 -16.58 -5.12
N LEU A 347 2.86 -16.10 -3.93
CA LEU A 347 3.94 -16.69 -3.14
C LEU A 347 3.52 -17.96 -2.38
N ARG A 348 2.24 -18.35 -2.46
CA ARG A 348 1.63 -19.46 -1.70
C ARG A 348 1.88 -19.39 -0.18
N LEU A 349 2.12 -18.19 0.36
CA LEU A 349 2.42 -18.00 1.78
C LEU A 349 1.26 -18.39 2.70
N HIS A 350 0.03 -18.26 2.20
CA HIS A 350 -1.19 -18.72 2.88
C HIS A 350 -1.30 -20.25 2.98
N LEU A 351 -0.58 -21.03 2.16
CA LEU A 351 -0.60 -22.50 2.18
C LEU A 351 0.66 -23.08 2.83
N ASP A 352 1.82 -22.53 2.47
CA ASP A 352 3.14 -23.03 2.82
C ASP A 352 3.87 -22.06 3.75
N ILE A 353 3.16 -21.55 4.77
CA ILE A 353 3.67 -20.50 5.67
C ILE A 353 4.95 -20.92 6.41
N ASP A 354 5.09 -22.23 6.64
CA ASP A 354 6.23 -22.87 7.30
C ASP A 354 7.41 -23.15 6.34
N ALA A 355 7.19 -23.05 5.02
CA ALA A 355 8.23 -23.29 4.03
C ALA A 355 9.15 -22.07 3.90
N VAL A 356 10.33 -22.18 4.53
CA VAL A 356 11.41 -21.19 4.37
C VAL A 356 12.36 -21.71 3.29
N PRO A 357 12.54 -20.97 2.18
CA PRO A 357 13.50 -21.35 1.14
C PRO A 357 14.91 -21.49 1.71
N ALA A 358 15.66 -22.47 1.21
CA ALA A 358 17.06 -22.62 1.61
C ALA A 358 17.86 -21.38 1.16
N PRO A 359 18.72 -20.82 2.04
CA PRO A 359 19.51 -19.65 1.71
C PRO A 359 20.53 -19.96 0.60
N THR A 360 20.77 -18.97 -0.26
CA THR A 360 21.59 -19.12 -1.47
C THR A 360 23.09 -18.95 -1.25
N VAL A 361 23.51 -18.28 -0.17
CA VAL A 361 24.91 -17.87 0.03
C VAL A 361 25.59 -18.58 1.20
N ALA A 362 24.89 -18.74 2.33
CA ALA A 362 25.41 -19.43 3.51
C ALA A 362 24.27 -20.20 4.20
N PRO A 363 24.53 -21.37 4.81
CA PRO A 363 23.52 -22.08 5.58
C PRO A 363 23.05 -21.19 6.72
N ALA A 364 21.74 -20.89 6.73
CA ALA A 364 21.11 -20.12 7.78
C ALA A 364 21.21 -20.90 9.08
N THR A 365 21.41 -20.19 10.17
CA THR A 365 21.29 -20.76 11.50
C THR A 365 19.86 -21.28 11.70
N GLU A 366 19.71 -22.26 12.59
CA GLU A 366 18.40 -22.77 12.99
C GLU A 366 17.49 -21.62 13.49
N TRP A 367 18.09 -20.68 14.23
CA TRP A 367 17.42 -19.47 14.69
C TRP A 367 16.92 -18.60 13.52
N GLU A 368 17.75 -18.25 12.55
CA GLU A 368 17.34 -17.42 11.41
C GLU A 368 16.22 -18.07 10.61
N THR A 369 16.23 -19.39 10.50
CA THR A 369 15.16 -20.16 9.83
C THR A 369 13.86 -20.09 10.63
N LYS A 370 13.92 -20.28 11.95
CA LYS A 370 12.75 -20.17 12.84
C LYS A 370 12.20 -18.73 12.87
N ALA A 371 13.07 -17.73 12.98
CA ALA A 371 12.68 -16.33 12.98
C ALA A 371 12.04 -15.92 11.66
N SER A 372 12.62 -16.33 10.53
CA SER A 372 12.03 -16.08 9.21
C SER A 372 10.65 -16.69 9.06
N ARG A 373 10.44 -17.90 9.61
CA ARG A 373 9.14 -18.58 9.63
C ARG A 373 8.12 -17.84 10.48
N GLU A 374 8.47 -17.46 11.71
CA GLU A 374 7.53 -16.77 12.59
C GLU A 374 7.17 -15.39 12.06
N ILE A 375 8.12 -14.64 11.49
CA ILE A 375 7.82 -13.36 10.84
C ILE A 375 6.89 -13.53 9.63
N ARG A 376 7.07 -14.57 8.80
CA ARG A 376 6.14 -14.89 7.70
C ARG A 376 4.72 -15.11 8.22
N LYS A 377 4.56 -15.86 9.31
CA LYS A 377 3.26 -16.08 9.95
C LYS A 377 2.63 -14.77 10.41
N ARG A 378 3.39 -13.95 11.13
CA ARG A 378 2.93 -12.66 11.67
C ARG A 378 2.48 -11.70 10.55
N VAL A 379 3.25 -11.62 9.46
CA VAL A 379 2.92 -10.79 8.29
C VAL A 379 1.67 -11.29 7.58
N CYS A 380 1.57 -12.60 7.34
CA CYS A 380 0.37 -13.17 6.72
C CYS A 380 -0.87 -12.89 7.56
N TRP A 381 -0.79 -13.06 8.89
CA TRP A 381 -1.91 -12.80 9.79
C TRP A 381 -2.32 -11.34 9.77
N ALA A 382 -1.34 -10.43 9.84
CA ALA A 382 -1.57 -8.99 9.78
C ALA A 382 -2.32 -8.56 8.50
N LEU A 383 -1.92 -9.12 7.36
CA LEU A 383 -2.56 -8.84 6.07
C LEU A 383 -3.95 -9.46 5.98
N CYS A 384 -4.13 -10.71 6.39
CA CYS A 384 -5.44 -11.36 6.46
C CYS A 384 -6.42 -10.59 7.36
N ILE A 385 -6.00 -10.19 8.56
CA ILE A 385 -6.78 -9.36 9.49
C ILE A 385 -7.21 -8.07 8.78
N SER A 386 -6.22 -7.32 8.27
CA SER A 386 -6.48 -6.01 7.67
C SER A 386 -7.40 -6.10 6.46
N HIS A 387 -7.29 -7.18 5.70
CA HIS A 387 -8.12 -7.43 4.54
C HIS A 387 -9.54 -7.86 4.91
N TRP A 388 -9.69 -8.86 5.79
CA TRP A 388 -11.02 -9.39 6.18
C TRP A 388 -11.86 -8.38 6.94
N LEU A 389 -11.25 -7.49 7.71
CA LEU A 389 -11.96 -6.47 8.47
C LEU A 389 -12.35 -5.25 7.63
N TYR A 390 -11.58 -4.89 6.59
CA TYR A 390 -11.71 -3.57 5.94
C TYR A 390 -11.78 -3.59 4.41
N SER A 391 -11.39 -4.67 3.73
CA SER A 391 -11.54 -4.77 2.27
C SER A 391 -12.99 -5.07 1.89
N GLU A 392 -13.37 -4.69 0.67
CA GLU A 392 -14.71 -4.89 0.12
C GLU A 392 -14.93 -6.30 -0.43
N HIS A 393 -13.87 -6.95 -0.89
CA HIS A 393 -13.95 -8.23 -1.58
C HIS A 393 -12.98 -9.26 -0.96
N PRO A 394 -13.41 -10.51 -0.74
CA PRO A 394 -12.57 -11.54 -0.17
C PRO A 394 -11.63 -12.14 -1.21
N PHE A 395 -10.31 -11.99 -1.07
CA PHE A 395 -9.32 -12.68 -1.92
C PHE A 395 -8.83 -14.02 -1.37
N ILE A 396 -8.74 -14.19 -0.05
CA ILE A 396 -8.34 -15.45 0.59
C ILE A 396 -9.35 -15.69 1.70
N SER A 397 -9.96 -16.88 1.72
CA SER A 397 -10.86 -17.30 2.79
C SER A 397 -10.07 -17.80 4.02
N PRO A 398 -10.62 -17.70 5.23
CA PRO A 398 -10.01 -18.29 6.43
C PRO A 398 -9.60 -19.75 6.28
N ASP A 399 -10.41 -20.55 5.56
CA ASP A 399 -10.15 -21.98 5.35
C ASP A 399 -8.97 -22.24 4.42
N GLU A 400 -8.64 -21.31 3.53
CA GLU A 400 -7.46 -21.40 2.65
C GLU A 400 -6.16 -21.12 3.40
N VAL A 401 -6.22 -20.46 4.58
CA VAL A 401 -5.03 -20.14 5.37
C VAL A 401 -4.62 -21.34 6.20
N LYS A 402 -3.43 -21.89 5.93
CA LYS A 402 -2.86 -23.08 6.57
C LYS A 402 -1.63 -22.72 7.41
N GLY A 403 -1.40 -23.50 8.46
CA GLY A 403 -0.25 -23.38 9.35
C GLY A 403 -0.64 -23.16 10.81
N ALA A 404 0.33 -23.34 11.70
CA ALA A 404 0.14 -23.04 13.11
C ALA A 404 0.10 -21.51 13.33
N PRO A 405 -0.64 -21.02 14.34
CA PRO A 405 -0.65 -19.61 14.68
C PRO A 405 0.77 -19.10 15.01
N PRO A 406 1.06 -17.81 14.77
CA PRO A 406 2.26 -17.17 15.25
C PRO A 406 2.52 -17.46 16.73
N SER A 407 3.78 -17.69 17.08
CA SER A 407 4.23 -17.91 18.45
C SER A 407 5.25 -16.84 18.86
N VAL A 408 5.35 -16.60 20.17
CA VAL A 408 6.49 -15.87 20.72
C VAL A 408 7.73 -16.70 20.46
N MET A 409 8.80 -16.05 20.04
CA MET A 409 10.05 -16.74 19.76
C MET A 409 10.84 -16.97 21.05
N ASP A 410 10.25 -17.74 21.97
CA ASP A 410 10.94 -18.30 23.13
C ASP A 410 11.61 -19.60 22.68
N VAL A 411 12.88 -19.52 22.30
CA VAL A 411 13.63 -20.69 21.85
C VAL A 411 14.43 -21.23 23.02
N GLY A 412 13.73 -21.98 23.89
CA GLY A 412 14.31 -22.96 24.79
C GLY A 412 15.63 -22.53 25.44
N SER A 413 15.51 -21.82 26.55
CA SER A 413 16.58 -21.29 27.41
C SER A 413 17.40 -20.15 26.80
N THR A 414 17.44 -19.03 27.53
CA THR A 414 18.43 -17.96 27.42
C THR A 414 19.88 -18.45 27.31
N GLN A 415 20.17 -19.70 27.68
CA GLN A 415 21.48 -20.35 27.54
C GLN A 415 21.92 -20.61 26.09
N ARG A 416 21.00 -20.75 25.11
CA ARG A 416 21.38 -21.21 23.75
C ARG A 416 21.53 -20.09 22.71
N TYR A 417 20.84 -18.96 22.87
CA TYR A 417 20.80 -17.89 21.86
C TYR A 417 20.99 -16.45 22.39
N GLY A 418 21.09 -16.24 23.72
CA GLY A 418 21.44 -14.94 24.31
C GLY A 418 20.54 -13.78 23.85
N ASP A 419 21.16 -12.67 23.43
CA ASP A 419 20.51 -11.40 23.03
C ASP A 419 19.64 -11.47 21.76
N LEU A 420 19.52 -12.65 21.13
CA LEU A 420 18.75 -12.85 19.90
C LEU A 420 17.30 -13.29 20.15
N ALA A 421 16.85 -13.47 21.39
CA ALA A 421 15.46 -13.82 21.67
C ALA A 421 14.50 -12.67 21.32
N ASP A 422 13.37 -12.99 20.67
CA ASP A 422 12.33 -12.02 20.35
C ASP A 422 11.07 -12.31 21.17
N PHE A 423 10.90 -11.50 22.21
CA PHE A 423 9.81 -11.57 23.18
C PHE A 423 8.57 -10.77 22.77
N THR A 424 8.53 -10.25 21.53
CA THR A 424 7.36 -9.52 21.05
C THR A 424 6.12 -10.40 21.15
N SER A 425 5.15 -9.98 21.96
CA SER A 425 3.90 -10.70 22.12
C SER A 425 3.12 -10.74 20.81
N VAL A 426 2.61 -11.93 20.47
CA VAL A 426 1.73 -12.16 19.33
C VAL A 426 0.30 -12.50 19.76
N ALA A 427 0.03 -12.48 21.07
CA ALA A 427 -1.26 -12.88 21.63
C ALA A 427 -2.40 -12.01 21.08
N TYR A 428 -2.20 -10.69 21.01
CA TYR A 428 -3.20 -9.78 20.44
C TYR A 428 -3.40 -9.98 18.93
N LEU A 429 -2.32 -10.25 18.17
CA LEU A 429 -2.43 -10.59 16.75
C LEU A 429 -3.26 -11.86 16.52
N ASN A 430 -3.04 -12.90 17.33
CA ASN A 430 -3.80 -14.15 17.24
C ASN A 430 -5.27 -13.95 17.60
N PHE A 431 -5.55 -13.23 18.69
CA PHE A 431 -6.91 -12.83 19.06
C PHE A 431 -7.61 -12.07 17.93
N LEU A 432 -6.95 -11.06 17.35
CA LEU A 432 -7.53 -10.25 16.28
C LEU A 432 -7.74 -11.06 15.00
N PHE A 433 -6.89 -12.05 14.72
CA PHE A 433 -7.09 -13.00 13.63
C PHE A 433 -8.37 -13.81 13.81
N ASP A 434 -8.62 -14.36 15.02
CA ASP A 434 -9.84 -15.12 15.27
C ASP A 434 -11.10 -14.24 15.24
N VAL A 435 -11.02 -13.00 15.73
CA VAL A 435 -12.10 -12.00 15.53
C VAL A 435 -12.32 -11.77 14.03
N ALA A 436 -11.26 -11.58 13.25
CA ALA A 436 -11.37 -11.33 11.81
C ALA A 436 -11.96 -12.52 11.05
N ARG A 437 -11.74 -13.76 11.50
CA ARG A 437 -12.39 -14.95 10.94
C ARG A 437 -13.90 -14.96 11.16
N VAL A 438 -14.34 -14.68 12.38
CA VAL A 438 -15.77 -14.57 12.73
C VAL A 438 -16.44 -13.45 11.91
N VAL A 439 -15.76 -12.31 11.79
CA VAL A 439 -16.23 -11.18 10.98
C VAL A 439 -16.29 -11.54 9.50
N TYR A 440 -15.29 -12.25 8.97
CA TYR A 440 -15.28 -12.71 7.58
C TYR A 440 -16.50 -13.56 7.26
N GLU A 441 -16.81 -14.55 8.10
CA GLU A 441 -17.97 -15.42 7.93
C GLU A 441 -19.30 -14.67 7.97
N THR A 442 -19.33 -13.48 8.55
CA THR A 442 -20.50 -12.61 8.60
C THR A 442 -20.55 -11.70 7.37
N ARG A 443 -19.49 -10.95 7.09
CA ARG A 443 -19.44 -9.93 6.03
C ARG A 443 -19.61 -10.50 4.63
N PHE A 444 -19.08 -11.70 4.41
CA PHE A 444 -19.08 -12.34 3.09
C PHE A 444 -20.07 -13.50 2.99
N ALA A 445 -21.01 -13.60 3.95
CA ALA A 445 -22.13 -14.51 3.87
C ALA A 445 -23.09 -14.10 2.74
N THR A 446 -23.60 -15.08 1.99
CA THR A 446 -24.67 -14.83 1.00
C THR A 446 -25.97 -14.37 1.67
N GLU A 447 -26.28 -14.90 2.86
CA GLU A 447 -27.46 -14.54 3.65
C GLU A 447 -27.13 -14.47 5.15
N LEU A 448 -27.62 -13.41 5.80
CA LEU A 448 -27.49 -13.19 7.23
C LEU A 448 -28.78 -13.57 7.95
N SER A 449 -28.85 -14.79 8.48
CA SER A 449 -30.01 -15.28 9.22
C SER A 449 -29.89 -15.00 10.73
N PRO A 450 -31.00 -14.78 11.47
CA PRO A 450 -30.98 -14.62 12.93
C PRO A 450 -30.18 -15.70 13.71
N PRO A 451 -30.29 -17.02 13.40
CA PRO A 451 -29.47 -18.02 14.08
C PRO A 451 -27.97 -17.88 13.77
N ARG A 452 -27.60 -17.41 12.58
CA ARG A 452 -26.20 -17.12 12.23
C ARG A 452 -25.68 -15.93 13.03
N VAL A 453 -26.46 -14.84 13.14
CA VAL A 453 -26.10 -13.68 13.97
C VAL A 453 -25.87 -14.10 15.42
N SER A 454 -26.78 -14.92 15.99
CA SER A 454 -26.63 -15.46 17.34
C SER A 454 -25.38 -16.34 17.51
N THR A 455 -25.10 -17.20 16.52
CA THR A 455 -23.91 -18.06 16.53
C THR A 455 -22.61 -17.26 16.49
N GLN A 456 -22.53 -16.25 15.61
CA GLN A 456 -21.34 -15.42 15.46
C GLN A 456 -21.13 -14.50 16.66
N ARG A 457 -22.21 -13.97 17.23
CA ARG A 457 -22.15 -13.25 18.49
C ARG A 457 -21.62 -14.12 19.63
N ALA A 458 -22.16 -15.33 19.80
CA ALA A 458 -21.67 -16.25 20.82
C ALA A 458 -20.19 -16.62 20.61
N ALA A 459 -19.70 -16.61 19.36
CA ALA A 459 -18.28 -16.79 19.06
C ALA A 459 -17.44 -15.58 19.52
N LEU A 460 -17.90 -14.34 19.25
CA LEU A 460 -17.23 -13.12 19.73
C LEU A 460 -17.23 -13.05 21.27
N ASP A 461 -18.32 -13.43 21.93
CA ASP A 461 -18.40 -13.46 23.41
C ASP A 461 -17.39 -14.45 24.00
N ARG A 462 -17.22 -15.63 23.39
CA ARG A 462 -16.20 -16.61 23.81
C ARG A 462 -14.79 -16.06 23.63
N LEU A 463 -14.52 -15.41 22.50
CA LEU A 463 -13.22 -14.77 22.25
C LEU A 463 -12.95 -13.66 23.27
N GLN A 464 -13.96 -12.89 23.65
CA GLN A 464 -13.82 -11.87 24.68
C GLN A 464 -13.50 -12.49 26.05
N GLN A 465 -14.21 -13.54 26.45
CA GLN A 465 -13.93 -14.24 27.72
C GLN A 465 -12.53 -14.82 27.78
N GLN A 466 -12.03 -15.35 26.65
CA GLN A 466 -10.66 -15.81 26.54
C GLN A 466 -9.67 -14.63 26.65
N ALA A 467 -9.93 -13.52 25.96
CA ALA A 467 -9.11 -12.32 26.01
C ALA A 467 -9.01 -11.71 27.43
N GLU A 468 -10.05 -11.82 28.25
CA GLU A 468 -9.98 -11.40 29.67
C GLU A 468 -8.90 -12.14 30.46
N GLN A 469 -8.68 -13.43 30.13
CA GLN A 469 -7.70 -14.30 30.77
C GLN A 469 -6.33 -14.11 30.12
N ASP A 470 -6.26 -14.10 28.79
CA ASP A 470 -5.01 -14.00 28.04
C ASP A 470 -4.32 -12.64 28.23
N PHE A 471 -5.11 -11.57 28.45
CA PHE A 471 -4.61 -10.22 28.71
C PHE A 471 -4.74 -9.82 30.18
N ALA A 472 -4.68 -10.79 31.10
CA ALA A 472 -4.91 -10.52 32.51
C ALA A 472 -3.94 -9.47 33.09
N ASP A 473 -2.70 -9.49 32.60
CA ASP A 473 -1.59 -8.64 33.03
C ASP A 473 -1.47 -7.32 32.25
N SER A 474 -2.34 -7.09 31.25
CA SER A 474 -2.34 -5.88 30.43
C SER A 474 -3.73 -5.24 30.40
N PRO A 475 -4.01 -4.28 31.31
CA PRO A 475 -5.28 -3.55 31.33
C PRO A 475 -5.57 -2.89 29.97
N PHE A 476 -4.53 -2.34 29.33
CA PHE A 476 -4.61 -1.80 27.98
C PHE A 476 -5.12 -2.83 26.96
N LEU A 477 -4.46 -3.98 26.79
CA LEU A 477 -4.87 -4.98 25.80
C LEU A 477 -6.23 -5.61 26.13
N ARG A 478 -6.56 -5.77 27.42
CA ARG A 478 -7.89 -6.21 27.85
C ARG A 478 -8.96 -5.21 27.40
N SER A 479 -8.78 -3.92 27.69
CA SER A 479 -9.68 -2.85 27.28
C SER A 479 -9.81 -2.77 25.75
N PHE A 480 -8.68 -2.83 25.05
CA PHE A 480 -8.59 -2.85 23.59
C PHE A 480 -9.35 -4.04 22.97
N SER A 481 -9.25 -5.23 23.58
CA SER A 481 -9.96 -6.44 23.17
C SER A 481 -11.48 -6.30 23.34
N ARG A 482 -11.94 -5.75 24.48
CA ARG A 482 -13.36 -5.49 24.77
C ARG A 482 -13.99 -4.54 23.78
N VAL A 483 -13.32 -3.42 23.49
CA VAL A 483 -13.81 -2.45 22.51
C VAL A 483 -13.87 -3.08 21.12
N THR A 484 -12.86 -3.87 20.75
CA THR A 484 -12.81 -4.55 19.44
C THR A 484 -13.94 -5.57 19.27
N THR A 485 -14.15 -6.48 20.22
CA THR A 485 -15.23 -7.50 20.14
C THR A 485 -16.60 -6.85 20.23
N SER A 486 -16.79 -5.90 21.15
CA SER A 486 -18.05 -5.18 21.30
C SER A 486 -18.40 -4.37 20.06
N TYR A 487 -17.42 -3.78 19.37
CA TYR A 487 -17.66 -3.12 18.09
C TYR A 487 -18.22 -4.08 17.04
N TRP A 488 -17.65 -5.28 16.93
CA TRP A 488 -18.14 -6.26 15.96
C TRP A 488 -19.48 -6.88 16.37
N ILE A 489 -19.75 -7.04 17.67
CA ILE A 489 -21.08 -7.37 18.19
C ILE A 489 -22.07 -6.26 17.85
N LEU A 490 -21.71 -4.99 18.06
CA LEU A 490 -22.53 -3.83 17.72
C LEU A 490 -22.88 -3.81 16.22
N ARG A 491 -21.91 -4.11 15.35
CA ARG A 491 -22.13 -4.24 13.90
C ARG A 491 -23.06 -5.40 13.55
N LEU A 492 -22.93 -6.54 14.22
CA LEU A 492 -23.84 -7.68 14.06
C LEU A 492 -25.27 -7.34 14.49
N LEU A 493 -25.44 -6.69 15.63
CA LEU A 493 -26.75 -6.32 16.16
C LEU A 493 -27.46 -5.30 15.27
N ARG A 494 -26.73 -4.39 14.63
CA ARG A 494 -27.30 -3.41 13.69
C ARG A 494 -27.80 -4.01 12.37
N GLN A 495 -27.54 -5.30 12.11
CA GLN A 495 -27.97 -5.97 10.89
C GLN A 495 -28.84 -7.21 11.21
N PRO A 496 -30.16 -7.23 10.91
CA PRO A 496 -31.07 -6.17 10.46
C PRO A 496 -31.92 -5.59 11.62
N SER A 497 -31.46 -5.72 12.87
CA SER A 497 -32.29 -5.39 14.03
C SER A 497 -32.37 -3.89 14.27
N ASP A 498 -33.42 -3.47 14.99
CA ASP A 498 -33.62 -2.07 15.35
C ASP A 498 -32.35 -1.52 16.05
N PRO A 499 -31.69 -0.49 15.51
CA PRO A 499 -30.53 0.14 16.15
C PRO A 499 -30.85 0.64 17.57
N ARG A 500 -32.13 0.76 17.92
CA ARG A 500 -32.63 1.18 19.24
C ARG A 500 -32.81 0.02 20.22
N SER A 501 -32.42 -1.20 19.85
CA SER A 501 -32.53 -2.32 20.78
C SER A 501 -31.76 -2.01 22.08
N PRO A 502 -32.30 -2.40 23.25
CA PRO A 502 -31.63 -2.17 24.54
C PRO A 502 -30.25 -2.83 24.57
N GLU A 503 -30.06 -3.87 23.77
CA GLU A 503 -28.82 -4.61 23.64
C GLU A 503 -27.77 -3.87 22.80
N THR A 504 -28.18 -3.21 21.72
CA THR A 504 -27.32 -2.33 20.92
C THR A 504 -26.79 -1.18 21.80
N LEU A 505 -27.68 -0.57 22.58
CA LEU A 505 -27.33 0.49 23.54
C LEU A 505 -26.36 0.01 24.61
N GLU A 506 -26.62 -1.14 25.25
CA GLU A 506 -25.74 -1.64 26.29
C GLU A 506 -24.36 -2.02 25.73
N THR A 507 -24.31 -2.56 24.52
CA THR A 507 -23.03 -2.85 23.82
C THR A 507 -22.24 -1.56 23.59
N ALA A 508 -22.89 -0.49 23.12
CA ALA A 508 -22.25 0.82 22.97
C ALA A 508 -21.76 1.39 24.31
N ARG A 509 -22.55 1.25 25.39
CA ARG A 509 -22.14 1.69 26.74
C ARG A 509 -20.93 0.90 27.25
N ILE A 510 -20.88 -0.40 27.03
CA ILE A 510 -19.72 -1.24 27.39
C ILE A 510 -18.46 -0.67 26.74
N MET A 511 -18.50 -0.32 25.46
CA MET A 511 -17.36 0.27 24.76
C MET A 511 -16.95 1.63 25.35
N LEU A 512 -17.91 2.52 25.64
CA LEU A 512 -17.58 3.84 26.18
C LEU A 512 -17.08 3.79 27.64
N ARG A 513 -17.46 2.78 28.43
CA ARG A 513 -16.93 2.58 29.78
C ARG A 513 -15.44 2.23 29.79
N GLU A 514 -14.89 1.78 28.66
CA GLU A 514 -13.48 1.46 28.51
C GLU A 514 -12.61 2.70 28.21
N VAL A 515 -13.22 3.84 27.84
CA VAL A 515 -12.52 5.08 27.49
C VAL A 515 -11.53 5.57 28.57
N PRO A 516 -11.85 5.59 29.88
CA PRO A 516 -10.90 6.02 30.89
C PRO A 516 -9.62 5.18 30.91
N THR A 517 -9.73 3.85 30.78
CA THR A 517 -8.57 2.94 30.72
C THR A 517 -7.74 3.19 29.46
N LEU A 518 -8.40 3.42 28.31
CA LEU A 518 -7.72 3.75 27.07
C LEU A 518 -6.99 5.10 27.15
N GLN A 519 -7.60 6.09 27.80
CA GLN A 519 -7.01 7.41 28.01
C GLN A 519 -5.81 7.35 28.97
N GLU A 520 -5.89 6.58 30.05
CA GLU A 520 -4.78 6.38 31.00
C GLU A 520 -3.54 5.79 30.32
N HIS A 521 -3.74 4.92 29.33
CA HIS A 521 -2.67 4.30 28.56
C HIS A 521 -2.36 5.01 27.23
N GLU A 522 -2.91 6.21 26.99
CA GLU A 522 -2.72 6.99 25.75
C GLU A 522 -2.98 6.17 24.48
N GLY A 523 -4.04 5.34 24.52
CA GLY A 523 -4.39 4.32 23.54
C GLY A 523 -4.95 4.83 22.21
N HIS A 524 -4.39 5.90 21.62
CA HIS A 524 -4.91 6.62 20.44
C HIS A 524 -4.77 5.87 19.11
N HIS A 525 -4.85 4.55 19.13
CA HIS A 525 -4.80 3.72 17.93
C HIS A 525 -6.02 4.00 17.04
N TRP A 526 -5.77 4.18 15.74
CA TRP A 526 -6.78 4.56 14.74
C TRP A 526 -8.06 3.71 14.81
N MET A 527 -7.91 2.39 14.99
CA MET A 527 -9.03 1.44 15.08
C MET A 527 -9.90 1.73 16.30
N ILE A 528 -9.31 2.04 17.45
CA ILE A 528 -10.05 2.32 18.68
C ILE A 528 -10.77 3.66 18.57
N LEU A 529 -10.10 4.69 18.03
CA LEU A 529 -10.74 5.99 17.79
C LEU A 529 -12.02 5.82 16.96
N HIS A 530 -11.93 5.05 15.87
CA HIS A 530 -13.08 4.74 15.02
C HIS A 530 -14.17 3.95 15.76
N GLN A 531 -13.80 2.91 16.52
CA GLN A 531 -14.76 2.05 17.23
C GLN A 531 -15.49 2.80 18.35
N ILE A 532 -14.79 3.63 19.11
CA ILE A 532 -15.38 4.50 20.15
C ILE A 532 -16.31 5.52 19.50
N CYS A 533 -15.95 6.09 18.35
CA CYS A 533 -16.83 7.00 17.61
C CYS A 533 -18.14 6.29 17.23
N ALA A 534 -18.06 5.07 16.68
CA ALA A 534 -19.26 4.31 16.32
C ALA A 534 -20.19 4.06 17.53
N ALA A 535 -19.62 3.73 18.70
CA ALA A 535 -20.40 3.56 19.93
C ALA A 535 -21.06 4.87 20.40
N ALA A 536 -20.32 5.99 20.36
CA ALA A 536 -20.85 7.30 20.73
C ALA A 536 -22.02 7.72 19.83
N LEU A 537 -21.91 7.50 18.51
CA LEU A 537 -22.98 7.83 17.57
C LEU A 537 -24.27 7.03 17.79
N VAL A 538 -24.15 5.76 18.23
CA VAL A 538 -25.32 4.96 18.61
C VAL A 538 -26.05 5.59 19.79
N ILE A 539 -25.33 6.09 20.80
CA ILE A 539 -25.94 6.77 21.95
C ILE A 539 -26.56 8.11 21.53
N CYS A 540 -25.85 8.91 20.72
CA CYS A 540 -26.37 10.20 20.23
C CYS A 540 -27.67 10.05 19.43
N GLY A 541 -27.73 9.05 18.53
CA GLY A 541 -28.90 8.83 17.67
C GLY A 541 -30.20 8.50 18.43
N ILE A 542 -30.10 8.03 19.69
CA ILE A 542 -31.26 7.67 20.51
C ILE A 542 -31.65 8.80 21.47
N ALA A 543 -30.67 9.56 21.98
CA ALA A 543 -30.93 10.69 22.86
C ALA A 543 -31.77 11.78 22.18
N SER A 544 -31.55 12.03 20.88
CA SER A 544 -32.29 13.04 20.11
C SER A 544 -33.78 12.72 19.95
N ASP A 545 -34.16 11.44 19.99
CA ASP A 545 -35.56 11.02 19.80
C ASP A 545 -36.36 10.98 21.12
N ASN A 546 -35.69 10.70 22.25
CA ASN A 546 -36.35 10.57 23.56
C ASN A 546 -36.47 11.89 24.33
N ALA A 547 -35.97 13.01 23.79
CA ALA A 547 -36.08 14.34 24.40
C ALA A 547 -37.55 14.79 24.63
N THR A 548 -38.53 14.06 24.09
CA THR A 548 -39.95 14.35 24.24
C THR A 548 -40.68 13.56 25.34
N ASP A 549 -40.12 12.49 25.91
CA ASP A 549 -40.81 11.64 26.92
C ASP A 549 -39.93 11.30 28.15
N ASP A 550 -40.18 12.04 29.24
CA ASP A 550 -39.95 11.84 30.68
C ASP A 550 -38.87 10.91 31.30
N ALA A 551 -38.13 11.53 32.25
CA ALA A 551 -37.85 11.15 33.65
C ALA A 551 -37.21 9.80 34.09
N SER A 552 -36.71 8.93 33.21
CA SER A 552 -35.84 7.82 33.67
C SER A 552 -34.38 8.27 33.80
N GLY A 553 -33.63 7.84 34.82
CA GLY A 553 -32.27 8.33 35.15
C GLY A 553 -31.12 7.94 34.21
N THR A 554 -31.42 7.32 33.07
CA THR A 554 -30.47 6.91 32.01
C THR A 554 -29.78 8.05 31.24
N PRO A 555 -30.41 9.22 30.96
CA PRO A 555 -29.79 10.29 30.17
C PRO A 555 -28.53 10.88 30.80
N ALA A 556 -28.49 10.98 32.14
CA ALA A 556 -27.34 11.52 32.85
C ALA A 556 -26.13 10.55 32.85
N ALA A 557 -26.37 9.24 32.74
CA ALA A 557 -25.30 8.27 32.59
C ALA A 557 -24.71 8.32 31.16
N ASP A 558 -25.58 8.38 30.16
CA ASP A 558 -25.18 8.44 28.75
C ASP A 558 -24.45 9.74 28.42
N ALA A 559 -24.88 10.88 28.97
CA ALA A 559 -24.17 12.15 28.84
C ALA A 559 -22.72 12.07 29.36
N ARG A 560 -22.49 11.45 30.53
CA ARG A 560 -21.14 11.27 31.08
C ARG A 560 -20.25 10.39 30.21
N LEU A 561 -20.82 9.36 29.57
CA LEU A 561 -20.07 8.50 28.64
C LEU A 561 -19.67 9.26 27.37
N LEU A 562 -20.57 10.10 26.84
CA LEU A 562 -20.29 10.96 25.69
C LEU A 562 -19.24 12.02 26.03
N ASP A 563 -19.33 12.66 27.19
CA ASP A 563 -18.34 13.64 27.65
C ASP A 563 -16.94 13.00 27.81
N ALA A 564 -16.88 11.77 28.32
CA ALA A 564 -15.63 11.01 28.38
C ALA A 564 -15.07 10.69 26.98
N ALA A 565 -15.93 10.27 26.04
CA ALA A 565 -15.53 10.00 24.66
C ALA A 565 -15.01 11.27 23.96
N GLU A 566 -15.67 12.42 24.14
CA GLU A 566 -15.19 13.71 23.62
C GLU A 566 -13.84 14.09 24.23
N GLY A 567 -13.68 13.95 25.55
CA GLY A 567 -12.40 14.19 26.23
C GLY A 567 -11.28 13.31 25.67
N TYR A 568 -11.58 12.06 25.34
CA TYR A 568 -10.65 11.14 24.70
C TYR A 568 -10.26 11.58 23.29
N PHE A 569 -11.21 12.05 22.47
CA PHE A 569 -10.88 12.60 21.14
C PHE A 569 -10.11 13.91 21.20
N VAL A 570 -10.38 14.77 22.20
CA VAL A 570 -9.61 15.99 22.45
C VAL A 570 -8.17 15.67 22.82
N ALA A 571 -7.94 14.66 23.67
CA ALA A 571 -6.59 14.18 24.00
C ALA A 571 -5.84 13.63 22.77
N ALA A 572 -6.58 13.03 21.84
CA ALA A 572 -6.07 12.53 20.57
C ALA A 572 -6.16 13.54 19.41
N SER A 573 -6.33 14.84 19.68
CA SER A 573 -6.67 15.85 18.65
C SER A 573 -5.61 16.07 17.56
N HIS A 574 -4.38 15.56 17.73
CA HIS A 574 -3.39 15.51 16.66
C HIS A 574 -3.77 14.48 15.58
N ASN A 575 -4.56 13.45 15.92
CA ASN A 575 -4.99 12.41 14.99
C ASN A 575 -6.23 12.86 14.18
N SER A 576 -6.12 12.83 12.85
CA SER A 576 -7.21 13.21 11.94
C SER A 576 -8.52 12.43 12.15
N ILE A 577 -8.47 11.17 12.57
CA ILE A 577 -9.68 10.38 12.87
C ILE A 577 -10.34 10.93 14.14
N ALA A 578 -9.56 11.23 15.17
CA ALA A 578 -10.10 11.80 16.42
C ALA A 578 -10.78 13.15 16.18
N GLN A 579 -10.17 14.03 15.37
CA GLN A 579 -10.76 15.31 15.00
C GLN A 579 -12.12 15.14 14.28
N LYS A 580 -12.17 14.26 13.27
CA LYS A 580 -13.42 13.96 12.54
C LYS A 580 -14.48 13.33 13.45
N SER A 581 -14.07 12.40 14.33
CA SER A 581 -14.96 11.77 15.29
C SER A 581 -15.54 12.76 16.29
N LEU A 582 -14.72 13.68 16.82
CA LEU A 582 -15.15 14.74 17.72
C LEU A 582 -16.17 15.66 17.05
N ALA A 583 -15.85 16.15 15.85
CA ALA A 583 -16.75 17.04 15.10
C ALA A 583 -18.11 16.37 14.84
N LEU A 584 -18.10 15.08 14.47
CA LEU A 584 -19.33 14.34 14.20
C LEU A 584 -20.18 14.11 15.46
N ILE A 585 -19.56 13.77 16.59
CA ILE A 585 -20.27 13.60 17.87
C ILE A 585 -20.88 14.94 18.31
N GLN A 586 -20.11 16.03 18.23
CA GLN A 586 -20.60 17.36 18.57
C GLN A 586 -21.76 17.79 17.68
N GLN A 587 -21.68 17.54 16.37
CA GLN A 587 -22.77 17.81 15.44
C GLN A 587 -24.04 17.02 15.81
N MET A 588 -23.91 15.73 16.13
CA MET A 588 -25.05 14.88 16.49
C MET A 588 -25.67 15.22 17.85
N ARG A 589 -24.92 15.85 18.76
CA ARG A 589 -25.42 16.32 20.06
C ARG A 589 -26.10 17.67 20.00
N GLN A 590 -25.85 18.47 18.96
CA GLN A 590 -26.53 19.75 18.82
C GLN A 590 -28.04 19.49 18.66
N PRO A 591 -28.91 20.20 19.41
CA PRO A 591 -30.33 20.09 19.20
C PRO A 591 -30.61 20.46 17.74
N LEU A 592 -31.42 19.65 17.06
CA LEU A 592 -31.91 19.98 15.72
C LEU A 592 -32.61 21.34 15.84
N VAL A 593 -31.88 22.41 15.51
CA VAL A 593 -32.47 23.73 15.31
C VAL A 593 -33.35 23.52 14.09
N ARG A 594 -34.64 23.27 14.31
CA ARG A 594 -35.59 23.23 13.20
C ARG A 594 -35.35 24.52 12.44
N PRO A 595 -35.03 24.46 11.13
CA PRO A 595 -35.03 25.68 10.34
C PRO A 595 -36.36 26.37 10.62
N PRO A 596 -36.37 27.68 10.90
CA PRO A 596 -37.60 28.39 11.19
C PRO A 596 -38.62 27.97 10.13
N GLU A 597 -39.78 27.48 10.56
CA GLU A 597 -40.87 27.20 9.61
C GLU A 597 -40.93 28.39 8.67
N PRO A 598 -40.98 28.19 7.34
CA PRO A 598 -40.99 29.29 6.39
C PRO A 598 -42.22 30.16 6.70
N SER A 599 -42.03 31.16 7.55
CA SER A 599 -43.04 32.09 7.97
C SER A 599 -43.25 32.97 6.75
N SER A 600 -44.28 32.61 5.96
CA SER A 600 -44.85 33.41 4.88
C SER A 600 -43.79 34.26 4.17
N ILE A 601 -43.06 33.66 3.22
CA ILE A 601 -42.29 34.43 2.26
C ILE A 601 -43.25 35.50 1.72
N PRO A 602 -43.02 36.80 1.98
CA PRO A 602 -43.85 37.84 1.38
C PRO A 602 -43.74 37.65 -0.13
N PHE A 603 -44.89 37.52 -0.78
CA PHE A 603 -45.01 37.37 -2.23
C PHE A 603 -44.16 38.47 -2.90
N VAL A 604 -42.99 38.11 -3.42
CA VAL A 604 -42.13 39.06 -4.13
C VAL A 604 -42.78 39.29 -5.49
N ASP A 605 -43.20 40.53 -5.73
CA ASP A 605 -43.73 40.98 -7.00
C ASP A 605 -42.67 40.75 -8.11
N PRO A 606 -42.95 39.93 -9.14
CA PRO A 606 -42.00 39.62 -10.20
C PRO A 606 -41.62 40.83 -11.08
N THR A 607 -42.13 42.04 -10.79
CA THR A 607 -41.82 43.27 -11.52
C THR A 607 -40.76 44.16 -10.87
N ALA A 608 -40.27 43.82 -9.67
CA ALA A 608 -39.23 44.62 -9.00
C ALA A 608 -37.84 44.37 -9.63
N ALA A 609 -37.37 45.32 -10.43
CA ALA A 609 -36.03 45.33 -11.01
C ALA A 609 -34.95 45.39 -9.91
N PHE A 610 -34.04 44.42 -9.91
CA PHE A 610 -32.85 44.43 -9.05
C PHE A 610 -31.81 45.45 -9.57
N PRO A 611 -31.27 46.33 -8.71
CA PRO A 611 -30.10 47.14 -9.08
C PRO A 611 -28.83 46.28 -9.05
N SER A 612 -28.02 46.40 -10.09
CA SER A 612 -26.71 45.77 -10.22
C SER A 612 -25.77 46.30 -9.14
N ALA A 613 -25.48 45.49 -8.12
CA ALA A 613 -24.40 45.77 -7.18
C ALA A 613 -23.13 45.06 -7.64
N SER A 614 -22.16 45.86 -8.09
CA SER A 614 -20.79 45.45 -8.38
C SER A 614 -19.98 45.27 -7.09
N GLY A 615 -19.12 44.25 -7.06
CA GLY A 615 -17.87 44.28 -6.30
C GLY A 615 -17.97 43.96 -4.82
N ALA A 616 -18.16 42.69 -4.48
CA ALA A 616 -17.64 42.14 -3.23
C ALA A 616 -16.53 41.14 -3.60
N ALA A 617 -15.32 41.39 -3.10
CA ALA A 617 -14.19 40.50 -3.27
C ALA A 617 -14.48 39.16 -2.59
N PHE A 618 -14.30 38.08 -3.35
CA PHE A 618 -14.34 36.71 -2.85
C PHE A 618 -13.20 36.49 -1.85
N ASP A 619 -13.56 35.98 -0.67
CA ASP A 619 -12.62 35.56 0.35
C ASP A 619 -12.12 34.13 0.03
N PRO A 620 -10.84 33.93 -0.32
CA PRO A 620 -10.32 32.64 -0.80
C PRO A 620 -10.21 31.57 0.29
N THR A 621 -10.51 31.86 1.56
CA THR A 621 -10.39 30.86 2.65
C THR A 621 -11.55 29.88 2.74
N LEU A 622 -12.69 30.15 2.08
CA LEU A 622 -13.85 29.27 2.12
C LEU A 622 -13.78 28.15 1.06
N ASP A 623 -13.12 28.38 -0.07
CA ASP A 623 -12.91 27.34 -1.10
C ASP A 623 -11.86 26.30 -0.69
N ASP A 624 -10.89 26.63 0.16
CA ASP A 624 -9.97 25.64 0.76
C ASP A 624 -10.67 24.76 1.81
N LEU A 625 -11.69 25.29 2.50
CA LEU A 625 -12.57 24.52 3.38
C LEU A 625 -13.59 23.68 2.60
N LEU A 626 -14.00 24.15 1.42
CA LEU A 626 -15.00 23.48 0.60
C LEU A 626 -14.43 22.44 -0.38
N ALA A 627 -13.17 22.58 -0.81
CA ALA A 627 -12.46 21.60 -1.63
C ALA A 627 -12.19 20.28 -0.88
N ASP A 628 -11.98 20.34 0.44
CA ASP A 628 -11.88 19.15 1.30
C ASP A 628 -13.26 18.54 1.66
N THR A 629 -14.35 19.28 1.42
CA THR A 629 -15.73 18.78 1.50
C THR A 629 -16.35 18.38 0.17
N ALA A 630 -15.66 18.52 -0.97
CA ALA A 630 -16.16 18.11 -2.29
C ALA A 630 -16.34 16.58 -2.45
N ILE A 631 -16.10 15.81 -1.39
CA ILE A 631 -16.45 14.39 -1.26
C ILE A 631 -17.87 14.21 -0.64
N LEU A 632 -18.58 15.31 -0.33
CA LEU A 632 -19.94 15.29 0.24
C LEU A 632 -21.08 15.30 -0.80
N GLU A 633 -20.80 15.48 -2.09
CA GLU A 633 -21.82 15.46 -3.14
C GLU A 633 -21.72 14.21 -4.02
N TYR A 634 -22.31 13.11 -3.53
CA TYR A 634 -22.90 12.10 -4.41
C TYR A 634 -24.39 12.00 -4.07
N SER A 635 -25.17 12.74 -4.86
CA SER A 635 -26.58 12.53 -5.21
C SER A 635 -27.50 11.96 -4.12
N LEU A 636 -28.12 12.86 -3.35
CA LEU A 636 -29.46 12.63 -2.81
C LEU A 636 -30.41 12.32 -3.99
N PRO A 637 -31.22 11.26 -3.95
CA PRO A 637 -32.36 11.16 -4.85
C PRO A 637 -33.30 12.32 -4.56
N GLU A 638 -33.60 13.13 -5.56
CA GLU A 638 -34.63 14.16 -5.48
C GLU A 638 -35.98 13.54 -5.06
N TYR A 639 -36.47 14.00 -3.92
CA TYR A 639 -37.83 13.98 -3.40
C TYR A 639 -38.86 12.98 -3.95
N GLY A 640 -39.29 12.08 -3.06
CA GLY A 640 -40.57 11.40 -3.12
C GLY A 640 -40.78 10.44 -1.95
N GLU A 641 -41.17 10.98 -0.79
CA GLU A 641 -41.76 10.28 0.36
C GLU A 641 -41.19 8.89 0.73
N LEU A 642 -40.30 8.83 1.73
CA LEU A 642 -40.34 7.79 2.78
C LEU A 642 -39.40 8.12 3.94
N ARG A 643 -40.00 8.14 5.12
CA ARG A 643 -39.42 8.33 6.44
C ARG A 643 -38.59 7.08 6.80
N ASN A 644 -37.27 7.10 6.64
CA ASN A 644 -36.26 6.25 7.30
C ASN A 644 -34.87 6.47 6.67
N GLY A 645 -34.08 7.42 7.20
CA GLY A 645 -32.79 7.85 6.62
C GLY A 645 -31.55 7.54 7.46
N MET A 646 -31.44 6.34 8.05
CA MET A 646 -30.28 5.98 8.90
C MET A 646 -29.56 4.67 8.51
N SER A 647 -30.03 3.92 7.50
CA SER A 647 -29.46 2.59 7.18
C SER A 647 -28.33 2.60 6.15
N ASP A 648 -28.27 3.58 5.24
CA ASP A 648 -27.30 3.56 4.11
C ASP A 648 -26.06 4.43 4.31
N LEU A 649 -25.99 5.20 5.40
CA LEU A 649 -24.84 6.08 5.71
C LEU A 649 -23.58 5.31 6.15
N ASP A 650 -23.70 4.05 6.57
CA ASP A 650 -22.59 3.31 7.18
C ASP A 650 -21.62 2.69 6.15
N PHE A 651 -22.04 2.51 4.90
CA PHE A 651 -21.18 1.89 3.87
C PHE A 651 -20.42 2.96 3.07
N ALA A 652 -21.11 4.03 2.64
CA ALA A 652 -20.57 5.05 1.75
C ALA A 652 -19.50 5.97 2.38
N TRP A 653 -19.48 6.12 3.70
CA TRP A 653 -18.55 7.08 4.34
C TRP A 653 -17.09 6.61 4.36
N TRP A 654 -16.81 5.31 4.16
CA TRP A 654 -15.44 4.77 4.21
C TRP A 654 -15.06 3.79 3.08
N SER A 655 -16.02 3.29 2.27
CA SER A 655 -15.73 2.65 0.97
C SER A 655 -15.36 3.69 -0.06
#